data_AF-A0A372ESP3-F1
#
_entry.id   AF-A0A372ESP3-F1
#
_cell.length_a   1.000
_cell.length_b   1.000
_cell.length_c   1.000
_cell.angle_alpha   90.00
_cell.angle_beta   90.00
_cell.angle_gamma   90.00
#
_symmetry.space_group_name_H-M   'P 1'
#
loop_
_entity.id
_entity.type
_entity.pdbx_description
1 polymer ?
#
loop_
_entity_poly.entity_id
_entity_poly.type
_entity_poly.pdbx_seq_one_letter_code
_entity_poly.pdbx_strand_id
1 'polypeptide(L)'
;MELFFLAVLIITMAGALGSGYPVAFALPGSAIITIGLAGLSGYFFAGDAQAYFHSGGPQQWLSAGVTNLRGVFWEVERDTLIAIPLFIFMGIMLQRSKIAEDLLVTMAQLFGPVPGGLGISVVFVGALLAATTGIVGATVVAMGLISLPAMLRNNYSPSLATGTIAASGTLGQIIPPSIVLIILADQLASATDQASTARKALHKASTGEISMPSTFDVSSTSAGEMFLGAFVPGIMLVLIYMAYILIYAFLKPSAAPAVHVEGKFDRKFWGKVALTLIPPLTLIFLVLGSILTGVATVNQAGAIGAAGAMVMAGYRLYEGKNARLTYVPAILGLVALAILTFVLQNYEMNLKSIDSSADQFGIALGVAASALLVLAVGWSGWRVFRTEGTLDGVMLETAKTTSLVFIILLGAAMLTSAFRAFGGEELVREFLNSLPGGFWSQFIIVMAVIFILGFFLDFIEIAVVVVPIVAPILLADPSANITAVWLGVMIGLNIQTSFLTPPFGFALFYLRGVAPKTVKTMQMYKGVIAFIILQLIALGVVGSYPQLVNYLPNRVSFLSDNAPPPRNPKLQYCLEEYVGEKFASDSGQIEAVIAQAKGLDLSALPEDMAEDLEEAFAAGPAAMQNLEEAFAAEEAVDEAAEVYRPKRIIVRKLEKDIRKAEEEAEELRVTLNRLNENASQDRRERLEAQREALLAEVEHLESEIPDTWEPIHEEFAKLTTSEQRARMSYRRSADTAWDAPAEVLATLHDNDAYMALEGELAEMRGFIEQVEQGSEAAEDTVKALEDRFSEVEGARDVRSALGKARRLLSERRFDKEEALEEYENALQEYAGQKAWRESAAGLVPSLEAYLDGIRGTLGIRSQDRLSREQALYMASCNSVHRDISLNF
;
A
#
# COMPACT_ATOMS: atom_id res chain seq x y z
N MET A 1 0.40 12.46 -38.37
CA MET A 1 -0.65 11.46 -38.68
C MET A 1 -1.04 10.64 -37.46
N GLU A 2 -0.13 10.40 -36.51
CA GLU A 2 -0.44 9.75 -35.23
C GLU A 2 -1.60 10.43 -34.48
N LEU A 3 -1.56 11.76 -34.31
CA LEU A 3 -2.65 12.52 -33.67
C LEU A 3 -4.01 12.35 -34.36
N PHE A 4 -4.02 12.10 -35.67
CA PHE A 4 -5.27 11.82 -36.39
C PHE A 4 -5.85 10.47 -35.97
N PHE A 5 -5.03 9.42 -35.92
CA PHE A 5 -5.49 8.11 -35.45
C PHE A 5 -5.81 8.10 -33.95
N LEU A 6 -5.08 8.87 -33.13
CA LEU A 6 -5.44 9.11 -31.74
C LEU A 6 -6.82 9.80 -31.62
N ALA A 7 -7.11 10.80 -32.46
CA ALA A 7 -8.42 11.41 -32.51
C ALA A 7 -9.51 10.43 -32.99
N VAL A 8 -9.21 9.58 -33.99
CA VAL A 8 -10.12 8.50 -34.42
C VAL A 8 -10.40 7.54 -33.27
N LEU A 9 -9.41 7.14 -32.49
CA LEU A 9 -9.58 6.29 -31.31
C LEU A 9 -10.55 6.92 -30.31
N ILE A 10 -10.31 8.18 -29.94
CA ILE A 10 -11.13 8.90 -28.96
C ILE A 10 -12.55 9.12 -29.49
N ILE A 11 -12.71 9.52 -30.76
CA ILE A 11 -14.03 9.78 -31.36
C ILE A 11 -14.82 8.49 -31.53
N THR A 12 -14.19 7.40 -31.97
CA THR A 12 -14.87 6.10 -32.11
C THR A 12 -15.28 5.55 -30.75
N MET A 13 -14.41 5.67 -29.75
CA MET A 13 -14.72 5.30 -28.37
C MET A 13 -15.86 6.16 -27.81
N ALA A 14 -15.75 7.49 -27.86
CA ALA A 14 -16.75 8.41 -27.35
C ALA A 14 -18.09 8.27 -28.08
N GLY A 15 -18.08 8.05 -29.39
CA GLY A 15 -19.27 7.79 -30.19
C GLY A 15 -19.95 6.47 -29.82
N ALA A 16 -19.18 5.39 -29.64
CA ALA A 16 -19.70 4.10 -29.19
C ALA A 16 -20.32 4.22 -27.80
N LEU A 17 -19.62 4.83 -26.85
CA LEU A 17 -20.11 5.04 -25.48
C LEU A 17 -21.33 5.96 -25.44
N GLY A 18 -21.31 7.07 -26.20
CA GLY A 18 -22.43 8.01 -26.30
C GLY A 18 -23.68 7.42 -26.94
N SER A 19 -23.53 6.39 -27.79
CA SER A 19 -24.66 5.64 -28.35
C SER A 19 -25.30 4.66 -27.36
N GLY A 20 -24.71 4.48 -26.17
CA GLY A 20 -25.12 3.47 -25.18
C GLY A 20 -24.64 2.07 -25.53
N TYR A 21 -23.66 1.92 -26.42
CA TYR A 21 -23.06 0.63 -26.74
C TYR A 21 -22.31 0.07 -25.52
N PRO A 22 -22.38 -1.24 -25.23
CA PRO A 22 -21.74 -1.78 -24.03
C PRO A 22 -20.23 -1.52 -24.01
N VAL A 23 -19.76 -0.96 -22.90
CA VAL A 23 -18.37 -0.53 -22.72
C VAL A 23 -17.37 -1.65 -22.95
N ALA A 24 -17.72 -2.84 -22.47
CA ALA A 24 -17.00 -4.10 -22.66
C ALA A 24 -16.56 -4.35 -24.11
N PHE A 25 -17.33 -3.87 -25.10
CA PHE A 25 -17.00 -3.97 -26.52
C PHE A 25 -16.54 -2.65 -27.12
N ALA A 26 -16.98 -1.51 -26.57
CA ALA A 26 -16.59 -0.19 -27.06
C ALA A 26 -15.08 0.07 -26.92
N LEU A 27 -14.49 -0.25 -25.75
CA LEU A 27 -13.06 -0.01 -25.48
C LEU A 27 -12.12 -0.86 -26.35
N PRO A 28 -12.23 -2.21 -26.38
CA PRO A 28 -11.36 -3.01 -27.24
C PRO A 28 -11.71 -2.83 -28.72
N GLY A 29 -12.98 -2.60 -29.05
CA GLY A 29 -13.43 -2.38 -30.42
C GLY A 29 -12.83 -1.12 -31.03
N SER A 30 -12.86 0.02 -30.33
CA SER A 30 -12.24 1.25 -30.81
C SER A 30 -10.73 1.11 -30.98
N ALA A 31 -10.06 0.43 -30.04
CA ALA A 31 -8.63 0.14 -30.09
C ALA A 31 -8.26 -0.70 -31.33
N ILE A 32 -8.93 -1.84 -31.52
CA ILE A 32 -8.67 -2.76 -32.64
C ILE A 32 -8.97 -2.10 -33.98
N ILE A 33 -10.10 -1.39 -34.09
CA ILE A 33 -10.49 -0.68 -35.31
C ILE A 33 -9.45 0.37 -35.65
N THR A 34 -9.01 1.17 -34.68
CA THR A 34 -8.07 2.26 -34.93
C THR A 34 -6.68 1.73 -35.30
N ILE A 35 -6.15 0.75 -34.55
CA ILE A 35 -4.85 0.12 -34.87
C ILE A 35 -4.92 -0.53 -36.27
N GLY A 36 -6.00 -1.24 -36.56
CA GLY A 36 -6.20 -1.87 -37.87
C GLY A 36 -6.27 -0.86 -39.01
N LEU A 37 -7.03 0.23 -38.83
CA LEU A 37 -7.12 1.32 -39.80
C LEU A 37 -5.78 2.03 -40.00
N ALA A 38 -5.04 2.29 -38.93
CA ALA A 38 -3.71 2.90 -39.00
C ALA A 38 -2.72 2.01 -39.75
N GLY A 39 -2.68 0.71 -39.43
CA GLY A 39 -1.82 -0.26 -40.12
C GLY A 39 -2.16 -0.44 -41.59
N LEU A 40 -3.44 -0.57 -41.93
CA LEU A 40 -3.88 -0.67 -43.32
C LEU A 40 -3.58 0.62 -44.09
N SER A 41 -3.88 1.78 -43.51
CA SER A 41 -3.61 3.06 -44.14
C SER A 41 -2.11 3.28 -44.33
N GLY A 42 -1.28 2.91 -43.35
CA GLY A 42 0.18 2.98 -43.46
C GLY A 42 0.69 2.12 -44.63
N TYR A 43 0.20 0.89 -44.73
CA TYR A 43 0.55 -0.01 -45.83
C TYR A 43 0.14 0.54 -47.20
N PHE A 44 -1.09 1.04 -47.34
CA PHE A 44 -1.60 1.53 -48.63
C PHE A 44 -1.06 2.90 -49.06
N PHE A 45 -0.90 3.84 -48.13
CA PHE A 45 -0.53 5.23 -48.45
C PHE A 45 0.95 5.54 -48.24
N ALA A 46 1.61 4.87 -47.29
CA ALA A 46 3.02 5.12 -46.97
C ALA A 46 3.95 3.95 -47.34
N GLY A 47 3.40 2.81 -47.77
CA GLY A 47 4.17 1.61 -48.12
C GLY A 47 4.72 0.84 -46.91
N ASP A 48 4.41 1.28 -45.69
CA ASP A 48 4.84 0.67 -44.44
C ASP A 48 3.69 0.71 -43.41
N ALA A 49 3.33 -0.46 -42.89
CA ALA A 49 2.27 -0.61 -41.88
C ALA A 49 2.62 0.07 -40.54
N GLN A 50 3.89 0.42 -40.30
CA GLN A 50 4.33 1.10 -39.08
C GLN A 50 4.28 2.64 -39.20
N ALA A 51 4.07 3.18 -40.40
CA ALA A 51 4.27 4.60 -40.70
C ALA A 51 3.42 5.59 -39.88
N TYR A 52 2.31 5.14 -39.29
CA TYR A 52 1.38 5.99 -38.52
C TYR A 52 1.34 5.65 -37.03
N PHE A 53 2.31 4.88 -36.55
CA PHE A 53 2.51 4.56 -35.15
C PHE A 53 3.67 5.38 -34.60
N HIS A 54 3.54 5.83 -33.36
CA HIS A 54 4.57 6.60 -32.66
C HIS A 54 5.82 5.75 -32.40
N SER A 55 5.62 4.50 -32.00
CA SER A 55 6.68 3.50 -31.88
C SER A 55 6.12 2.13 -32.24
N GLY A 56 6.96 1.22 -32.73
CA GLY A 56 6.56 -0.15 -33.08
C GLY A 56 5.53 -0.25 -34.21
N GLY A 57 4.90 -1.43 -34.33
CA GLY A 57 3.96 -1.74 -35.40
C GLY A 57 2.61 -2.29 -34.92
N PRO A 58 1.63 -2.43 -35.84
CA PRO A 58 0.27 -2.85 -35.49
C PRO A 58 0.23 -4.24 -34.84
N GLN A 59 1.05 -5.18 -35.30
CA GLN A 59 1.15 -6.51 -34.69
C GLN A 59 1.72 -6.46 -33.27
N GLN A 60 2.71 -5.60 -33.01
CA GLN A 60 3.32 -5.44 -31.69
C GLN A 60 2.31 -4.85 -30.71
N TRP A 61 1.52 -3.83 -31.07
CA TRP A 61 0.53 -3.25 -30.16
C TRP A 61 -0.71 -4.12 -29.93
N LEU A 62 -1.17 -4.84 -30.96
CA LEU A 62 -2.23 -5.83 -30.78
C LEU A 62 -1.75 -6.98 -29.90
N SER A 63 -0.54 -7.51 -30.15
CA SER A 63 0.03 -8.58 -29.33
C SER A 63 0.41 -8.11 -27.93
N ALA A 64 0.91 -6.88 -27.75
CA ALA A 64 1.23 -6.30 -26.45
C ALA A 64 -0.02 -6.18 -25.59
N GLY A 65 -1.13 -5.70 -26.16
CA GLY A 65 -2.37 -5.68 -25.42
C GLY A 65 -2.90 -7.10 -25.10
N VAL A 66 -2.72 -8.08 -25.99
CA VAL A 66 -3.10 -9.50 -25.74
C VAL A 66 -2.15 -10.15 -24.72
N THR A 67 -0.89 -9.73 -24.69
CA THR A 67 0.11 -10.21 -23.74
C THR A 67 -0.14 -9.59 -22.37
N ASN A 68 -0.52 -8.32 -22.29
CA ASN A 68 -1.03 -7.68 -21.07
C ASN A 68 -2.29 -8.38 -20.57
N LEU A 69 -3.21 -8.74 -21.48
CA LEU A 69 -4.37 -9.58 -21.17
C LEU A 69 -3.92 -10.91 -20.57
N ARG A 70 -2.94 -11.60 -21.17
CA ARG A 70 -2.42 -12.86 -20.63
C ARG A 70 -1.72 -12.65 -19.28
N GLY A 71 -0.96 -11.58 -19.11
CA GLY A 71 -0.28 -11.22 -17.85
C GLY A 71 -1.28 -11.08 -16.70
N VAL A 72 -2.38 -10.34 -16.91
CA VAL A 72 -3.44 -10.15 -15.92
C VAL A 72 -4.06 -11.47 -15.42
N PHE A 73 -4.07 -12.54 -16.23
CA PHE A 73 -4.67 -13.84 -15.86
C PHE A 73 -3.67 -14.97 -15.57
N TRP A 74 -2.43 -14.87 -16.06
CA TRP A 74 -1.40 -15.91 -15.94
C TRP A 74 -0.39 -15.61 -14.84
N GLU A 75 -0.20 -14.34 -14.47
CA GLU A 75 0.54 -13.99 -13.26
C GLU A 75 -0.28 -14.41 -12.04
N VAL A 76 0.14 -15.52 -11.44
CA VAL A 76 -0.35 -16.02 -10.16
C VAL A 76 -0.21 -14.95 -9.04
N GLU A 77 0.56 -13.89 -9.28
CA GLU A 77 0.82 -12.79 -8.34
C GLU A 77 -0.31 -11.73 -8.25
N ARG A 78 -1.24 -11.64 -9.21
CA ARG A 78 -2.40 -10.70 -9.12
C ARG A 78 -3.57 -11.28 -8.32
N ASP A 79 -3.27 -11.80 -7.14
CA ASP A 79 -4.24 -12.39 -6.20
C ASP A 79 -5.37 -11.43 -5.79
N THR A 80 -5.17 -10.12 -5.90
CA THR A 80 -6.12 -9.08 -5.51
C THR A 80 -7.40 -9.09 -6.35
N LEU A 81 -7.33 -9.42 -7.65
CA LEU A 81 -8.50 -9.43 -8.52
C LEU A 81 -9.44 -10.61 -8.26
N ILE A 82 -8.93 -11.72 -7.68
CA ILE A 82 -9.74 -12.87 -7.24
C ILE A 82 -10.71 -12.45 -6.11
N ALA A 83 -10.34 -11.43 -5.32
CA ALA A 83 -11.18 -10.91 -4.27
C ALA A 83 -12.48 -10.28 -4.81
N ILE A 84 -12.48 -9.72 -6.02
CA ILE A 84 -13.63 -9.04 -6.62
C ILE A 84 -14.85 -9.97 -6.70
N PRO A 85 -14.82 -11.16 -7.36
CA PRO A 85 -15.95 -12.08 -7.36
C PRO A 85 -16.41 -12.51 -5.96
N LEU A 86 -15.49 -12.69 -5.00
CA LEU A 86 -15.84 -13.11 -3.64
C LEU A 86 -16.60 -12.01 -2.88
N PHE A 87 -16.19 -10.75 -3.02
CA PHE A 87 -16.89 -9.61 -2.44
C PHE A 87 -18.23 -9.33 -3.14
N ILE A 88 -18.29 -9.44 -4.47
CA ILE A 88 -19.55 -9.35 -5.22
C ILE A 88 -20.53 -10.42 -4.72
N PHE A 89 -20.06 -11.66 -4.57
CA PHE A 89 -20.86 -12.77 -4.05
C PHE A 89 -21.40 -12.47 -2.66
N MET A 90 -20.52 -12.04 -1.75
CA MET A 90 -20.89 -11.68 -0.37
C MET A 90 -22.00 -10.62 -0.35
N GLY A 91 -21.83 -9.54 -1.11
CA GLY A 91 -22.80 -8.46 -1.18
C GLY A 91 -24.16 -8.89 -1.73
N ILE A 92 -24.17 -9.60 -2.86
CA ILE A 92 -25.42 -10.08 -3.48
C ILE A 92 -26.11 -11.09 -2.55
N MET A 93 -25.36 -11.94 -1.86
CA MET A 93 -25.89 -12.89 -0.88
C MET A 93 -26.59 -12.17 0.29
N LEU A 94 -25.98 -11.12 0.85
CA LEU A 94 -26.58 -10.32 1.93
C LEU A 94 -27.82 -9.55 1.46
N GLN A 95 -27.81 -9.05 0.22
CA GLN A 95 -28.97 -8.37 -0.37
C GLN A 95 -30.13 -9.36 -0.61
N ARG A 96 -29.86 -10.53 -1.20
CA ARG A 96 -30.87 -11.55 -1.53
C ARG A 96 -31.43 -12.26 -0.30
N SER A 97 -30.71 -12.27 0.82
CA SER A 97 -31.14 -12.91 2.08
C SER A 97 -32.09 -12.07 2.95
N LYS A 98 -32.54 -10.89 2.46
CA LYS A 98 -33.43 -9.94 3.18
C LYS A 98 -32.84 -9.30 4.44
N ILE A 99 -31.57 -9.58 4.75
CA ILE A 99 -30.86 -8.96 5.88
C ILE A 99 -30.87 -7.42 5.77
N ALA A 100 -30.70 -6.90 4.55
CA ALA A 100 -30.78 -5.47 4.23
C ALA A 100 -32.13 -4.83 4.64
N GLU A 101 -33.24 -5.53 4.37
CA GLU A 101 -34.58 -5.05 4.68
C GLU A 101 -34.80 -5.00 6.20
N ASP A 102 -34.36 -6.04 6.92
CA ASP A 102 -34.48 -6.09 8.38
C ASP A 102 -33.63 -5.05 9.09
N LEU A 103 -32.41 -4.83 8.61
CA LEU A 103 -31.53 -3.77 9.08
C LEU A 103 -32.23 -2.41 8.92
N LEU A 104 -32.78 -2.13 7.74
CA LEU A 104 -33.48 -0.87 7.48
C LEU A 104 -34.67 -0.69 8.40
N VAL A 105 -35.55 -1.70 8.51
CA VAL A 105 -36.75 -1.61 9.36
C VAL A 105 -36.35 -1.43 10.83
N THR A 106 -35.35 -2.17 11.30
CA THR A 106 -34.92 -2.12 12.70
C THR A 106 -34.23 -0.80 13.04
N MET A 107 -33.39 -0.26 12.14
CA MET A 107 -32.78 1.06 12.32
C MET A 107 -33.82 2.18 12.22
N ALA A 108 -34.77 2.07 11.30
CA ALA A 108 -35.90 3.00 11.21
C ALA A 108 -36.73 3.01 12.50
N GLN A 109 -36.87 1.86 13.18
CA GLN A 109 -37.53 1.79 14.49
C GLN A 109 -36.67 2.42 15.60
N LEU A 110 -35.35 2.23 15.54
CA LEU A 110 -34.40 2.77 16.52
C LEU A 110 -34.29 4.30 16.46
N PHE A 111 -34.10 4.86 15.27
CA PHE A 111 -33.94 6.30 15.07
C PHE A 111 -35.25 7.03 14.78
N GLY A 112 -36.34 6.31 14.49
CA GLY A 112 -37.65 6.87 14.12
C GLY A 112 -38.16 8.03 14.98
N PRO A 113 -38.04 7.98 16.33
CA PRO A 113 -38.51 9.07 17.20
C PRO A 113 -37.74 10.39 17.04
N VAL A 114 -36.53 10.36 16.47
CA VAL A 114 -35.72 11.56 16.25
C VAL A 114 -36.15 12.23 14.94
N PRO A 115 -36.33 13.56 14.88
CA PRO A 115 -36.55 14.27 13.62
C PRO A 115 -35.44 13.94 12.61
N GLY A 116 -35.81 13.55 11.39
CA GLY A 116 -34.84 13.08 10.39
C GLY A 116 -34.37 11.63 10.55
N GLY A 117 -34.77 10.93 11.61
CA GLY A 117 -34.28 9.60 12.00
C GLY A 117 -34.41 8.51 10.94
N LEU A 118 -35.47 8.51 10.12
CA LEU A 118 -35.58 7.57 9.00
C LEU A 118 -34.52 7.83 7.92
N GLY A 119 -34.18 9.09 7.65
CA GLY A 119 -33.10 9.46 6.73
C GLY A 119 -31.72 9.07 7.27
N ILE A 120 -31.49 9.27 8.57
CA ILE A 120 -30.28 8.80 9.26
C ILE A 120 -30.16 7.28 9.14
N SER A 121 -31.27 6.55 9.31
CA SER A 121 -31.31 5.09 9.16
C SER A 121 -30.95 4.66 7.74
N VAL A 122 -31.40 5.38 6.72
CA VAL A 122 -31.04 5.12 5.32
C VAL A 122 -29.55 5.32 5.09
N VAL A 123 -28.95 6.40 5.59
CA VAL A 123 -27.51 6.65 5.46
C VAL A 123 -26.70 5.57 6.16
N PHE A 124 -27.08 5.21 7.40
CA PHE A 124 -26.35 4.21 8.18
C PHE A 124 -26.45 2.79 7.58
N VAL A 125 -27.67 2.35 7.23
CA VAL A 125 -27.87 1.03 6.62
C VAL A 125 -27.31 1.00 5.21
N GLY A 126 -27.45 2.08 4.44
CA GLY A 126 -26.85 2.17 3.13
C GLY A 126 -25.32 2.16 3.20
N ALA A 127 -24.68 2.84 4.16
CA ALA A 127 -23.24 2.73 4.40
C ALA A 127 -22.81 1.28 4.68
N LEU A 128 -23.54 0.59 5.58
CA LEU A 128 -23.27 -0.81 5.95
C LEU A 128 -23.43 -1.76 4.76
N LEU A 129 -24.50 -1.60 3.98
CA LEU A 129 -24.76 -2.44 2.81
C LEU A 129 -23.77 -2.14 1.69
N ALA A 130 -23.46 -0.87 1.46
CA ALA A 130 -22.57 -0.46 0.40
C ALA A 130 -21.13 -0.94 0.66
N ALA A 131 -20.72 -1.03 1.93
CA ALA A 131 -19.47 -1.68 2.34
C ALA A 131 -19.42 -3.17 1.96
N THR A 132 -20.57 -3.85 1.87
CA THR A 132 -20.60 -5.29 1.54
C THR A 132 -20.78 -5.57 0.05
N THR A 133 -21.46 -4.69 -0.67
CA THR A 133 -21.77 -4.88 -2.10
C THR A 133 -20.73 -4.27 -3.02
N GLY A 134 -20.14 -3.13 -2.67
CA GLY A 134 -19.19 -2.40 -3.52
C GLY A 134 -19.76 -1.95 -4.88
N ILE A 135 -21.07 -2.14 -5.14
CA ILE A 135 -21.75 -1.83 -6.40
C ILE A 135 -22.81 -0.79 -6.12
N VAL A 136 -22.56 0.43 -6.61
CA VAL A 136 -23.45 1.58 -6.41
C VAL A 136 -24.85 1.31 -6.97
N GLY A 137 -24.94 0.82 -8.20
CA GLY A 137 -26.24 0.63 -8.86
C GLY A 137 -27.16 -0.34 -8.15
N ALA A 138 -26.64 -1.51 -7.75
CA ALA A 138 -27.39 -2.51 -7.00
C ALA A 138 -27.91 -1.93 -5.67
N THR A 139 -27.06 -1.20 -4.95
CA THR A 139 -27.40 -0.61 -3.64
C THR A 139 -28.45 0.49 -3.76
N VAL A 140 -28.30 1.40 -4.73
CA VAL A 140 -29.27 2.48 -4.98
C VAL A 140 -30.62 1.92 -5.42
N VAL A 141 -30.64 0.91 -6.28
CA VAL A 141 -31.88 0.22 -6.72
C VAL A 141 -32.56 -0.45 -5.52
N ALA A 142 -31.81 -1.22 -4.73
CA ALA A 142 -32.36 -1.91 -3.56
C ALA A 142 -32.91 -0.92 -2.52
N MET A 143 -32.13 0.11 -2.18
CA MET A 143 -32.56 1.14 -1.24
C MET A 143 -33.68 2.02 -1.80
N GLY A 144 -33.72 2.26 -3.10
CA GLY A 144 -34.83 2.92 -3.77
C GLY A 144 -36.14 2.12 -3.67
N LEU A 145 -36.09 0.80 -3.83
CA LEU A 145 -37.27 -0.06 -3.74
C LEU A 145 -37.80 -0.21 -2.30
N ILE A 146 -36.90 -0.23 -1.31
CA ILE A 146 -37.27 -0.48 0.09
C ILE A 146 -37.52 0.85 0.84
N SER A 147 -36.56 1.78 0.79
CA SER A 147 -36.54 2.98 1.62
C SER A 147 -37.41 4.11 1.08
N LEU A 148 -37.44 4.32 -0.25
CA LEU A 148 -38.18 5.47 -0.83
C LEU A 148 -39.68 5.40 -0.53
N PRO A 149 -40.39 4.25 -0.71
CA PRO A 149 -41.80 4.17 -0.34
C PRO A 149 -42.03 4.38 1.16
N ALA A 150 -41.13 3.88 2.02
CA ALA A 150 -41.22 4.06 3.46
C ALA A 150 -41.07 5.53 3.87
N MET A 151 -40.14 6.27 3.27
CA MET A 151 -39.95 7.71 3.50
C MET A 151 -41.16 8.52 3.04
N LEU A 152 -41.67 8.25 1.83
CA LEU A 152 -42.84 8.96 1.29
C LEU A 152 -44.11 8.70 2.10
N ARG A 153 -44.33 7.48 2.60
CA ARG A 153 -45.46 7.17 3.50
C ARG A 153 -45.41 7.94 4.81
N ASN A 154 -44.21 8.28 5.28
CA ASN A 154 -43.99 9.07 6.48
C ASN A 154 -43.86 10.58 6.17
N ASN A 155 -44.37 11.06 5.04
CA ASN A 155 -44.39 12.48 4.65
C ASN A 155 -43.00 13.14 4.56
N TYR A 156 -41.94 12.37 4.30
CA TYR A 156 -40.65 12.98 3.96
C TYR A 156 -40.73 13.74 2.63
N SER A 157 -40.02 14.85 2.54
CA SER A 157 -39.93 15.59 1.28
C SER A 157 -39.29 14.71 0.18
N PRO A 158 -39.89 14.61 -1.02
CA PRO A 158 -39.35 13.75 -2.09
C PRO A 158 -37.90 14.08 -2.45
N SER A 159 -37.52 15.36 -2.37
CA SER A 159 -36.18 15.84 -2.68
C SER A 159 -35.15 15.36 -1.65
N LEU A 160 -35.43 15.48 -0.35
CA LEU A 160 -34.53 14.97 0.68
C LEU A 160 -34.44 13.44 0.65
N ALA A 161 -35.58 12.75 0.48
CA ALA A 161 -35.62 11.30 0.45
C ALA A 161 -34.79 10.72 -0.71
N THR A 162 -34.98 11.26 -1.91
CA THR A 162 -34.23 10.81 -3.09
C THR A 162 -32.75 11.18 -3.03
N GLY A 163 -32.42 12.40 -2.56
CA GLY A 163 -31.04 12.81 -2.34
C GLY A 163 -30.31 11.91 -1.35
N THR A 164 -30.96 11.60 -0.22
CA THR A 164 -30.41 10.73 0.83
C THR A 164 -30.15 9.31 0.31
N ILE A 165 -31.10 8.73 -0.44
CA ILE A 165 -30.95 7.37 -0.99
C ILE A 165 -29.85 7.32 -2.06
N ALA A 166 -29.82 8.30 -2.97
CA ALA A 166 -28.80 8.37 -4.01
C ALA A 166 -27.40 8.51 -3.39
N ALA A 167 -27.21 9.48 -2.48
CA ALA A 167 -25.94 9.72 -1.81
C ALA A 167 -25.50 8.55 -0.94
N SER A 168 -26.43 7.92 -0.23
CA SER A 168 -26.11 6.76 0.59
C SER A 168 -25.67 5.55 -0.25
N GLY A 169 -26.17 5.39 -1.46
CA GLY A 169 -25.79 4.28 -2.33
C GLY A 169 -24.40 4.44 -2.96
N THR A 170 -23.89 5.66 -3.10
CA THR A 170 -22.52 5.92 -3.60
C THR A 170 -21.45 5.73 -2.52
N LEU A 171 -21.82 5.65 -1.23
CA LEU A 171 -20.90 5.37 -0.13
C LEU A 171 -20.10 4.06 -0.30
N GLY A 172 -20.63 3.07 -1.03
CA GLY A 172 -19.95 1.80 -1.29
C GLY A 172 -18.68 1.90 -2.13
N GLN A 173 -18.44 3.05 -2.75
CA GLN A 173 -17.20 3.30 -3.46
C GLN A 173 -16.02 3.55 -2.50
N ILE A 174 -16.28 4.15 -1.33
CA ILE A 174 -15.23 4.57 -0.39
C ILE A 174 -15.21 3.75 0.91
N ILE A 175 -16.35 3.20 1.35
CA ILE A 175 -16.42 2.45 2.60
C ILE A 175 -15.88 1.02 2.37
N PRO A 176 -14.83 0.59 3.09
CA PRO A 176 -14.27 -0.76 2.93
C PRO A 176 -15.21 -1.87 3.47
N PRO A 177 -15.18 -3.08 2.87
CA PRO A 177 -14.42 -3.50 1.68
C PRO A 177 -15.03 -2.99 0.36
N SER A 178 -14.27 -2.22 -0.41
CA SER A 178 -14.75 -1.58 -1.66
C SER A 178 -14.08 -2.18 -2.90
N ILE A 179 -14.87 -2.58 -3.89
CA ILE A 179 -14.37 -3.04 -5.19
C ILE A 179 -13.62 -1.93 -5.91
N VAL A 180 -14.07 -0.67 -5.78
CA VAL A 180 -13.41 0.50 -6.38
C VAL A 180 -11.99 0.62 -5.85
N LEU A 181 -11.81 0.51 -4.54
CA LEU A 181 -10.50 0.63 -3.89
C LEU A 181 -9.60 -0.56 -4.22
N ILE A 182 -10.14 -1.77 -4.40
CA ILE A 182 -9.35 -2.94 -4.86
C ILE A 182 -8.77 -2.67 -6.26
N ILE A 183 -9.60 -2.19 -7.19
CA ILE A 183 -9.14 -1.90 -8.56
C ILE A 183 -8.16 -0.72 -8.56
N LEU A 184 -8.45 0.36 -7.82
CA LEU A 184 -7.54 1.49 -7.71
C LEU A 184 -6.19 1.09 -7.11
N ALA A 185 -6.16 0.19 -6.12
CA ALA A 185 -4.91 -0.30 -5.54
C ALA A 185 -4.01 -0.97 -6.59
N ASP A 186 -4.56 -1.86 -7.42
CA ASP A 186 -3.82 -2.54 -8.49
C ASP A 186 -3.31 -1.54 -9.54
N GLN A 187 -4.17 -0.61 -9.98
CA GLN A 187 -3.81 0.38 -11.00
C GLN A 187 -2.78 1.39 -10.48
N LEU A 188 -2.87 1.76 -9.19
CA LEU A 188 -1.91 2.66 -8.55
C LEU A 188 -0.59 1.96 -8.25
N ALA A 189 -0.57 0.68 -7.89
CA ALA A 189 0.68 -0.08 -7.74
C ALA A 189 1.49 -0.09 -9.04
N SER A 190 0.83 -0.36 -10.17
CA SER A 190 1.50 -0.27 -11.48
C SER A 190 1.91 1.17 -11.84
N ALA A 191 1.13 2.17 -11.41
CA ALA A 191 1.48 3.58 -11.62
C ALA A 191 2.67 4.04 -10.76
N THR A 192 2.81 3.52 -9.53
CA THR A 192 3.95 3.83 -8.64
C THR A 192 5.26 3.31 -9.21
N ASP A 193 5.27 2.15 -9.86
CA ASP A 193 6.48 1.60 -10.49
C ASP A 193 6.94 2.46 -11.68
N GLN A 194 5.97 2.94 -12.47
CA GLN A 194 6.24 3.87 -13.57
C GLN A 194 6.73 5.23 -13.05
N ALA A 195 6.11 5.74 -11.98
CA ALA A 195 6.55 6.98 -11.34
C ALA A 195 7.94 6.86 -10.70
N SER A 196 8.25 5.73 -10.06
CA SER A 196 9.57 5.39 -9.52
C SER A 196 10.63 5.41 -10.63
N THR A 197 10.32 4.81 -11.77
CA THR A 197 11.21 4.79 -12.94
C THR A 197 11.43 6.21 -13.48
N ALA A 198 10.36 7.02 -13.57
CA ALA A 198 10.45 8.41 -13.99
C ALA A 198 11.31 9.24 -13.02
N ARG A 199 11.15 9.06 -11.70
CA ARG A 199 11.99 9.72 -10.69
C ARG A 199 13.46 9.31 -10.82
N LYS A 200 13.76 8.03 -11.01
CA LYS A 200 15.15 7.56 -11.21
C LYS A 200 15.80 8.23 -12.42
N ALA A 201 15.05 8.37 -13.52
CA ALA A 201 15.53 9.07 -14.72
C ALA A 201 15.76 10.58 -14.46
N LEU A 202 14.83 11.25 -13.77
CA LEU A 202 14.96 12.66 -13.40
C LEU A 202 16.17 12.87 -12.47
N HIS A 203 16.30 12.08 -11.41
CA HIS A 203 17.40 12.19 -10.45
C HIS A 203 18.76 12.02 -11.12
N LYS A 204 18.89 11.01 -12.00
CA LYS A 204 20.10 10.80 -12.79
C LYS A 204 20.45 11.99 -13.67
N ALA A 205 19.46 12.60 -14.31
CA ALA A 205 19.68 13.76 -15.15
C ALA A 205 20.07 15.01 -14.36
N SER A 206 19.53 15.18 -13.16
CA SER A 206 19.71 16.38 -12.35
C SER A 206 20.98 16.38 -11.50
N THR A 207 21.44 15.20 -11.08
CA THR A 207 22.62 15.04 -10.19
C THR A 207 23.82 14.39 -10.88
N GLY A 208 23.60 13.72 -12.02
CA GLY A 208 24.62 12.89 -12.67
C GLY A 208 24.80 11.50 -12.02
N GLU A 209 24.14 11.22 -10.88
CA GLU A 209 24.27 9.95 -10.17
C GLU A 209 23.44 8.84 -10.84
N ILE A 210 24.03 7.65 -11.00
CA ILE A 210 23.37 6.53 -11.70
C ILE A 210 22.25 5.89 -10.85
N SER A 211 22.37 5.95 -9.52
CA SER A 211 21.46 5.30 -8.58
C SER A 211 20.79 6.33 -7.68
N MET A 212 19.46 6.34 -7.67
CA MET A 212 18.68 7.17 -6.74
C MET A 212 18.55 6.49 -5.36
N PRO A 213 18.77 7.21 -4.25
CA PRO A 213 18.47 6.71 -2.91
C PRO A 213 17.02 6.21 -2.76
N SER A 214 16.83 5.15 -1.98
CA SER A 214 15.49 4.56 -1.76
C SER A 214 14.53 5.47 -1.00
N THR A 215 15.03 6.52 -0.33
CA THR A 215 14.25 7.55 0.36
C THR A 215 13.42 8.41 -0.59
N PHE A 216 13.87 8.57 -1.85
CA PHE A 216 13.17 9.36 -2.87
C PHE A 216 12.23 8.50 -3.73
N ASP A 217 12.19 7.19 -3.49
CA ASP A 217 11.36 6.27 -4.23
C ASP A 217 9.88 6.40 -3.87
N VAL A 218 9.00 6.18 -4.84
CA VAL A 218 7.55 6.23 -4.67
C VAL A 218 7.10 4.97 -3.91
N SER A 219 6.40 5.14 -2.79
CA SER A 219 5.83 4.01 -2.06
C SER A 219 4.69 3.36 -2.86
N SER A 220 4.82 2.06 -3.14
CA SER A 220 3.73 1.24 -3.68
C SER A 220 2.54 1.18 -2.71
N THR A 221 1.39 0.71 -3.20
CA THR A 221 0.17 0.56 -2.40
C THR A 221 -0.43 -0.83 -2.58
N SER A 222 -1.15 -1.30 -1.56
CA SER A 222 -1.93 -2.54 -1.58
C SER A 222 -3.42 -2.28 -1.33
N ALA A 223 -4.27 -3.26 -1.66
CA ALA A 223 -5.71 -3.14 -1.40
C ALA A 223 -6.04 -2.99 0.09
N GLY A 224 -5.26 -3.60 0.99
CA GLY A 224 -5.41 -3.46 2.44
C GLY A 224 -5.07 -2.05 2.94
N GLU A 225 -3.97 -1.47 2.46
CA GLU A 225 -3.60 -0.09 2.77
C GLU A 225 -4.63 0.91 2.22
N MET A 226 -5.18 0.63 1.05
CA MET A 226 -6.25 1.45 0.47
C MET A 226 -7.54 1.40 1.29
N PHE A 227 -7.89 0.24 1.86
CA PHE A 227 -8.99 0.13 2.80
C PHE A 227 -8.73 0.92 4.08
N LEU A 228 -7.52 0.81 4.66
CA LEU A 228 -7.13 1.59 5.84
C LEU A 228 -7.19 3.10 5.58
N GLY A 229 -6.67 3.54 4.43
CA GLY A 229 -6.64 4.95 4.08
C GLY A 229 -8.02 5.54 3.79
N ALA A 230 -8.94 4.75 3.24
CA ALA A 230 -10.30 5.19 2.97
C ALA A 230 -11.24 5.12 4.19
N PHE A 231 -10.87 4.38 5.25
CA PHE A 231 -11.74 4.12 6.39
C PHE A 231 -12.16 5.40 7.13
N VAL A 232 -11.20 6.27 7.46
CA VAL A 232 -11.45 7.53 8.18
C VAL A 232 -12.25 8.52 7.30
N PRO A 233 -11.86 8.81 6.04
CA PRO A 233 -12.67 9.61 5.12
C PRO A 233 -14.09 9.05 4.90
N GLY A 234 -14.23 7.72 4.82
CA GLY A 234 -15.52 7.05 4.67
C GLY A 234 -16.44 7.30 5.86
N ILE A 235 -15.97 7.08 7.09
CA ILE A 235 -16.74 7.38 8.31
C ILE A 235 -17.05 8.88 8.40
N MET A 236 -16.08 9.73 8.08
CA MET A 236 -16.27 11.18 8.06
C MET A 236 -17.44 11.57 7.16
N LEU A 237 -17.53 11.02 5.94
CA LEU A 237 -18.66 11.26 5.02
C LEU A 237 -20.00 10.80 5.60
N VAL A 238 -20.06 9.59 6.19
CA VAL A 238 -21.27 9.07 6.84
C VAL A 238 -21.74 10.03 7.93
N LEU A 239 -20.82 10.49 8.78
CA LEU A 239 -21.13 11.41 9.87
C LEU A 239 -21.58 12.77 9.36
N ILE A 240 -20.93 13.32 8.33
CA ILE A 240 -21.32 14.59 7.70
C ILE A 240 -22.73 14.49 7.11
N TYR A 241 -23.08 13.37 6.46
CA TYR A 241 -24.43 13.15 5.92
C TYR A 241 -25.48 13.03 7.02
N MET A 242 -25.21 12.25 8.07
CA MET A 242 -26.11 12.12 9.21
C MET A 242 -26.32 13.46 9.92
N ALA A 243 -25.24 14.22 10.14
CA ALA A 243 -25.29 15.55 10.74
C ALA A 243 -26.09 16.53 9.86
N TYR A 244 -25.89 16.52 8.55
CA TYR A 244 -26.67 17.33 7.62
C TYR A 244 -28.18 17.01 7.70
N ILE A 245 -28.56 15.74 7.67
CA ILE A 245 -29.98 15.33 7.76
C ILE A 245 -30.58 15.76 9.10
N LEU A 246 -29.84 15.60 10.20
CA LEU A 246 -30.26 16.00 11.54
C LEU A 246 -30.47 17.52 11.63
N ILE A 247 -29.48 18.30 11.19
CA ILE A 247 -29.54 19.78 11.18
C ILE A 247 -30.68 20.25 10.28
N TYR A 248 -30.83 19.66 9.09
CA TYR A 248 -31.91 20.00 8.16
C TYR A 248 -33.29 19.69 8.74
N ALA A 249 -33.43 18.56 9.45
CA ALA A 249 -34.67 18.19 10.12
C ALA A 249 -35.01 19.13 11.28
N PHE A 250 -34.03 19.61 12.04
CA PHE A 250 -34.25 20.62 13.09
C PHE A 250 -34.67 21.97 12.51
N LEU A 251 -34.03 22.42 11.43
CA LEU A 251 -34.38 23.69 10.78
C LEU A 251 -35.71 23.63 10.03
N LYS A 252 -36.07 22.46 9.48
CA LYS A 252 -37.30 22.25 8.72
C LYS A 252 -37.99 20.93 9.09
N PRO A 253 -38.67 20.87 10.26
CA PRO A 253 -39.31 19.66 10.76
C PRO A 253 -40.37 19.07 9.80
N SER A 254 -41.01 19.91 8.99
CA SER A 254 -42.01 19.48 8.01
C SER A 254 -41.44 18.70 6.83
N ALA A 255 -40.14 18.83 6.55
CA ALA A 255 -39.49 18.13 5.43
C ALA A 255 -38.97 16.74 5.81
N ALA A 256 -38.79 16.47 7.11
CA ALA A 256 -38.27 15.23 7.67
C ALA A 256 -38.87 14.95 9.06
N PRO A 257 -40.19 14.67 9.14
CA PRO A 257 -40.88 14.50 10.41
C PRO A 257 -40.42 13.23 11.16
N ALA A 258 -40.54 13.27 12.48
CA ALA A 258 -40.29 12.09 13.32
C ALA A 258 -41.36 11.01 13.08
N VAL A 259 -40.92 9.77 12.95
CA VAL A 259 -41.77 8.60 12.74
C VAL A 259 -42.15 8.01 14.08
N HIS A 260 -43.45 8.01 14.39
CA HIS A 260 -43.96 7.37 15.60
C HIS A 260 -44.02 5.85 15.37
N VAL A 261 -43.15 5.13 16.05
CA VAL A 261 -43.09 3.67 15.99
C VAL A 261 -44.04 3.11 17.05
N GLU A 262 -44.96 2.24 16.65
CA GLU A 262 -45.83 1.51 17.57
C GLU A 262 -45.00 0.45 18.32
N GLY A 263 -44.41 0.82 19.47
CA GLY A 263 -43.65 -0.10 20.32
C GLY A 263 -42.89 0.60 21.46
N LYS A 264 -42.68 -0.10 22.58
CA LYS A 264 -41.80 0.36 23.68
C LYS A 264 -40.37 -0.14 23.47
N PHE A 265 -39.38 0.65 23.90
CA PHE A 265 -37.96 0.29 23.91
C PHE A 265 -37.64 -0.76 24.99
N ASP A 266 -38.27 -1.93 24.91
CA ASP A 266 -38.14 -3.02 25.89
C ASP A 266 -36.88 -3.87 25.63
N ARG A 267 -36.50 -4.73 26.59
CA ARG A 267 -35.39 -5.69 26.45
C ARG A 267 -35.49 -6.56 25.18
N LYS A 268 -36.71 -6.89 24.74
CA LYS A 268 -36.95 -7.64 23.49
C LYS A 268 -36.59 -6.82 22.25
N PHE A 269 -36.85 -5.52 22.25
CA PHE A 269 -36.47 -4.63 21.15
C PHE A 269 -34.95 -4.55 21.02
N TRP A 270 -34.23 -4.32 22.12
CA TRP A 270 -32.77 -4.32 22.14
C TRP A 270 -32.18 -5.67 21.71
N GLY A 271 -32.81 -6.79 22.10
CA GLY A 271 -32.43 -8.12 21.62
C GLY A 271 -32.60 -8.29 20.10
N LYS A 272 -33.69 -7.76 19.52
CA LYS A 272 -33.89 -7.73 18.07
C LYS A 272 -32.85 -6.85 17.37
N VAL A 273 -32.61 -5.63 17.87
CA VAL A 273 -31.59 -4.72 17.36
C VAL A 273 -30.21 -5.40 17.34
N ALA A 274 -29.82 -6.04 18.45
CA ALA A 274 -28.56 -6.77 18.54
C ALA A 274 -28.49 -7.92 17.52
N LEU A 275 -29.53 -8.76 17.41
CA LEU A 275 -29.56 -9.89 16.47
C LEU A 275 -29.56 -9.45 15.00
N THR A 276 -30.09 -8.28 14.67
CA THR A 276 -30.10 -7.76 13.30
C THR A 276 -28.80 -7.03 12.95
N LEU A 277 -28.22 -6.27 13.88
CA LEU A 277 -27.09 -5.39 13.61
C LEU A 277 -25.72 -6.06 13.82
N ILE A 278 -25.58 -6.86 14.88
CA ILE A 278 -24.28 -7.45 15.25
C ILE A 278 -23.76 -8.40 14.16
N PRO A 279 -24.55 -9.36 13.61
CA PRO A 279 -23.97 -10.33 12.68
C PRO A 279 -23.35 -9.70 11.40
N PRO A 280 -24.02 -8.76 10.68
CA PRO A 280 -23.42 -8.09 9.53
C PRO A 280 -22.18 -7.26 9.91
N LEU A 281 -22.22 -6.53 11.03
CA LEU A 281 -21.05 -5.78 11.52
C LEU A 281 -19.90 -6.71 11.87
N THR A 282 -20.17 -7.81 12.58
CA THR A 282 -19.17 -8.83 12.91
C THR A 282 -18.55 -9.39 11.65
N LEU A 283 -19.33 -9.67 10.59
CA LEU A 283 -18.76 -10.12 9.32
C LEU A 283 -17.82 -9.06 8.72
N ILE A 284 -18.23 -7.79 8.67
CA ILE A 284 -17.42 -6.70 8.12
C ILE A 284 -16.14 -6.52 8.94
N PHE A 285 -16.23 -6.47 10.27
CA PHE A 285 -15.07 -6.34 11.14
C PHE A 285 -14.16 -7.57 11.12
N LEU A 286 -14.71 -8.76 10.91
CA LEU A 286 -13.92 -9.98 10.79
C LEU A 286 -13.15 -9.98 9.46
N VAL A 287 -13.81 -9.64 8.36
CA VAL A 287 -13.17 -9.48 7.04
C VAL A 287 -12.13 -8.37 7.08
N LEU A 288 -12.53 -7.16 7.44
CA LEU A 288 -11.64 -6.00 7.48
C LEU A 288 -10.51 -6.25 8.49
N GLY A 289 -10.84 -6.67 9.71
CA GLY A 289 -9.87 -6.98 10.76
C GLY A 289 -8.85 -8.04 10.35
N SER A 290 -9.24 -9.08 9.62
CA SER A 290 -8.29 -10.07 9.08
C SER A 290 -7.31 -9.48 8.06
N ILE A 291 -7.75 -8.49 7.27
CA ILE A 291 -6.88 -7.72 6.38
C ILE A 291 -5.98 -6.78 7.19
N LEU A 292 -6.54 -6.06 8.16
CA LEU A 292 -5.80 -5.04 8.94
C LEU A 292 -4.74 -5.66 9.84
N THR A 293 -5.00 -6.84 10.40
CA THR A 293 -4.06 -7.55 11.26
C THR A 293 -3.05 -8.37 10.48
N GLY A 294 -3.12 -8.38 9.14
CA GLY A 294 -2.25 -9.19 8.28
C GLY A 294 -2.50 -10.70 8.37
N VAL A 295 -3.55 -11.13 9.07
CA VAL A 295 -3.92 -12.56 9.21
C VAL A 295 -4.37 -13.15 7.87
N ALA A 296 -5.06 -12.35 7.06
CA ALA A 296 -5.57 -12.78 5.76
C ALA A 296 -5.29 -11.73 4.69
N THR A 297 -4.87 -12.18 3.51
CA THR A 297 -4.81 -11.35 2.31
C THR A 297 -6.23 -11.01 1.82
N VAL A 298 -6.38 -10.02 0.93
CA VAL A 298 -7.70 -9.52 0.50
C VAL A 298 -8.58 -10.60 -0.15
N ASN A 299 -7.98 -11.54 -0.89
CA ASN A 299 -8.69 -12.70 -1.45
C ASN A 299 -9.15 -13.69 -0.36
N GLN A 300 -8.30 -14.01 0.63
CA GLN A 300 -8.62 -14.87 1.76
C GLN A 300 -9.73 -14.24 2.62
N ALA A 301 -9.64 -12.94 2.91
CA ALA A 301 -10.68 -12.19 3.59
C ALA A 301 -11.99 -12.16 2.81
N GLY A 302 -11.94 -12.03 1.48
CA GLY A 302 -13.10 -12.18 0.59
C GLY A 302 -13.76 -13.56 0.73
N ALA A 303 -12.98 -14.64 0.82
CA ALA A 303 -13.51 -16.00 1.00
C ALA A 303 -14.18 -16.17 2.36
N ILE A 304 -13.59 -15.61 3.42
CA ILE A 304 -14.19 -15.55 4.75
C ILE A 304 -15.53 -14.78 4.71
N GLY A 305 -15.56 -13.65 4.02
CA GLY A 305 -16.75 -12.84 3.78
C GLY A 305 -17.87 -13.63 3.08
N ALA A 306 -17.53 -14.28 1.96
CA ALA A 306 -18.43 -15.12 1.18
C ALA A 306 -19.02 -16.28 2.00
N ALA A 307 -18.19 -17.00 2.76
CA ALA A 307 -18.62 -18.08 3.63
C ALA A 307 -19.53 -17.56 4.77
N GLY A 308 -19.16 -16.46 5.42
CA GLY A 308 -19.97 -15.84 6.47
C GLY A 308 -21.32 -15.34 5.98
N ALA A 309 -21.38 -14.71 4.80
CA ALA A 309 -22.63 -14.29 4.18
C ALA A 309 -23.54 -15.49 3.83
N MET A 310 -22.95 -16.60 3.37
CA MET A 310 -23.70 -17.84 3.10
C MET A 310 -24.27 -18.46 4.39
N VAL A 311 -23.50 -18.48 5.48
CA VAL A 311 -23.98 -18.91 6.81
C VAL A 311 -25.12 -18.02 7.29
N MET A 312 -25.00 -16.71 7.12
CA MET A 312 -26.05 -15.75 7.49
C MET A 312 -27.33 -15.92 6.69
N ALA A 313 -27.20 -16.04 5.36
CA ALA A 313 -28.32 -16.32 4.48
C ALA A 313 -28.99 -17.66 4.84
N GLY A 314 -28.21 -18.67 5.20
CA GLY A 314 -28.69 -20.01 5.52
C GLY A 314 -29.63 -20.07 6.73
N TYR A 315 -29.40 -19.28 7.78
CA TYR A 315 -30.33 -19.21 8.91
C TYR A 315 -31.48 -18.22 8.65
N ARG A 316 -31.21 -17.08 7.98
CA ARG A 316 -32.23 -16.04 7.77
C ARG A 316 -33.33 -16.50 6.81
N LEU A 317 -32.96 -17.14 5.71
CA LEU A 317 -33.92 -17.68 4.73
C LEU A 317 -34.70 -18.89 5.27
N TYR A 318 -34.19 -19.56 6.31
CA TYR A 318 -34.85 -20.72 6.93
C TYR A 318 -35.76 -20.35 8.11
N GLU A 319 -35.80 -19.07 8.50
CA GLU A 319 -36.61 -18.57 9.61
C GLU A 319 -38.11 -18.85 9.36
N GLY A 320 -38.79 -19.41 10.38
CA GLY A 320 -40.20 -19.78 10.30
C GLY A 320 -40.52 -21.23 9.89
N LYS A 321 -39.55 -22.03 9.40
CA LYS A 321 -39.78 -23.46 9.10
C LYS A 321 -39.64 -24.37 10.32
N ASN A 322 -38.49 -24.30 11.00
CA ASN A 322 -38.24 -25.08 12.22
C ASN A 322 -37.26 -24.36 13.16
N ALA A 323 -37.80 -23.73 14.20
CA ALA A 323 -37.05 -22.85 15.11
C ALA A 323 -35.82 -23.50 15.76
N ARG A 324 -35.84 -24.82 16.01
CA ARG A 324 -34.71 -25.55 16.62
C ARG A 324 -33.53 -25.74 15.68
N LEU A 325 -33.76 -25.84 14.38
CA LEU A 325 -32.71 -26.12 13.39
C LEU A 325 -32.19 -24.86 12.70
N THR A 326 -32.86 -23.72 12.86
CA THR A 326 -32.53 -22.46 12.16
C THR A 326 -31.06 -22.06 12.35
N TYR A 327 -30.60 -21.95 13.60
CA TYR A 327 -29.26 -21.46 13.92
C TYR A 327 -28.18 -22.56 14.02
N VAL A 328 -28.53 -23.83 13.84
CA VAL A 328 -27.59 -24.96 14.04
C VAL A 328 -26.33 -24.84 13.19
N PRO A 329 -26.38 -24.58 11.86
CA PRO A 329 -25.17 -24.45 11.07
C PRO A 329 -24.27 -23.30 11.52
N ALA A 330 -24.87 -22.16 11.91
CA ALA A 330 -24.12 -21.01 12.41
C ALA A 330 -23.43 -21.31 13.75
N ILE A 331 -24.13 -21.98 14.67
CA ILE A 331 -23.57 -22.41 15.96
C ILE A 331 -22.45 -23.43 15.76
N LEU A 332 -22.62 -24.41 14.85
CA LEU A 332 -21.56 -25.36 14.51
C LEU A 332 -20.33 -24.66 13.95
N GLY A 333 -20.52 -23.68 13.07
CA GLY A 333 -19.43 -22.87 12.53
C GLY A 333 -18.69 -22.07 13.62
N LEU A 334 -19.42 -21.43 14.55
CA LEU A 334 -18.82 -20.70 15.67
C LEU A 334 -18.06 -21.62 16.64
N VAL A 335 -18.60 -22.81 16.93
CA VAL A 335 -17.93 -23.81 17.76
C VAL A 335 -16.67 -24.33 17.07
N ALA A 336 -16.74 -24.61 15.76
CA ALA A 336 -15.58 -25.01 14.98
C ALA A 336 -14.48 -23.93 14.99
N LEU A 337 -14.84 -22.66 14.80
CA LEU A 337 -13.91 -21.54 14.88
C LEU A 337 -13.29 -21.41 16.28
N ALA A 338 -14.10 -21.53 17.34
CA ALA A 338 -13.58 -21.49 18.71
C ALA A 338 -12.58 -22.61 19.01
N ILE A 339 -12.85 -23.83 18.51
CA ILE A 339 -11.93 -24.96 18.64
C ILE A 339 -10.66 -24.70 17.82
N LEU A 340 -10.77 -24.18 16.59
CA LEU A 340 -9.60 -23.86 15.77
C LEU A 340 -8.72 -22.78 16.41
N THR A 341 -9.33 -21.71 16.94
CA THR A 341 -8.59 -20.67 17.67
C THR A 341 -7.91 -21.23 18.91
N PHE A 342 -8.60 -22.08 19.68
CA PHE A 342 -8.01 -22.73 20.84
C PHE A 342 -6.82 -23.62 20.44
N VAL A 343 -6.97 -24.43 19.38
CA VAL A 343 -5.90 -25.32 18.92
C VAL A 343 -4.69 -24.52 18.43
N LEU A 344 -4.89 -23.47 17.62
CA LEU A 344 -3.81 -22.62 17.09
C LEU A 344 -3.04 -21.86 18.18
N GLN A 345 -3.65 -21.58 19.33
CA GLN A 345 -3.00 -20.89 20.45
C GLN A 345 -2.28 -21.82 21.42
N ASN A 346 -2.64 -23.10 21.47
CA ASN A 346 -2.17 -24.04 22.50
C ASN A 346 -1.31 -25.19 21.96
N TYR A 347 -1.30 -25.44 20.64
CA TYR A 347 -0.59 -26.56 20.02
C TYR A 347 0.14 -26.12 18.74
N GLU A 348 1.28 -26.75 18.45
CA GLU A 348 1.97 -26.56 17.16
C GLU A 348 1.26 -27.35 16.06
N MET A 349 0.84 -26.65 15.01
CA MET A 349 0.04 -27.22 13.91
C MET A 349 0.88 -27.65 12.70
N ASN A 350 2.18 -27.86 12.89
CA ASN A 350 3.08 -28.23 11.80
C ASN A 350 3.09 -29.75 11.60
N LEU A 351 2.44 -30.20 10.53
CA LEU A 351 2.36 -31.61 10.12
C LEU A 351 3.72 -32.27 9.88
N LYS A 352 4.77 -31.49 9.60
CA LYS A 352 6.12 -32.02 9.32
C LYS A 352 7.01 -32.13 10.56
N SER A 353 6.68 -31.43 11.65
CA SER A 353 7.47 -31.42 12.90
C SER A 353 6.66 -32.00 14.07
N ILE A 354 6.09 -33.19 13.87
CA ILE A 354 5.31 -33.86 14.93
C ILE A 354 6.28 -34.58 15.85
N ASP A 355 6.56 -33.99 17.01
CA ASP A 355 7.50 -34.56 17.99
C ASP A 355 6.79 -35.08 19.27
N SER A 356 5.60 -34.57 19.62
CA SER A 356 4.88 -34.98 20.83
C SER A 356 3.49 -35.59 20.58
N SER A 357 2.99 -36.38 21.55
CA SER A 357 1.60 -36.87 21.55
C SER A 357 0.57 -35.76 21.71
N ALA A 358 0.97 -34.61 22.27
CA ALA A 358 0.12 -33.43 22.37
C ALA A 358 -0.10 -32.78 21.00
N ASP A 359 0.94 -32.71 20.16
CA ASP A 359 0.84 -32.17 18.80
C ASP A 359 -0.07 -33.04 17.92
N GLN A 360 0.03 -34.36 18.05
CA GLN A 360 -0.89 -35.28 17.36
C GLN A 360 -2.35 -35.05 17.77
N PHE A 361 -2.61 -34.83 19.06
CA PHE A 361 -3.95 -34.51 19.54
C PHE A 361 -4.44 -33.14 19.03
N GLY A 362 -3.58 -32.12 19.09
CA GLY A 362 -3.85 -30.77 18.57
C GLY A 362 -4.21 -30.80 17.09
N ILE A 363 -3.38 -31.45 16.27
CA ILE A 363 -3.62 -31.62 14.83
C ILE A 363 -4.91 -32.38 14.56
N ALA A 364 -5.18 -33.49 15.26
CA ALA A 364 -6.41 -34.26 15.09
C ALA A 364 -7.66 -33.44 15.43
N LEU A 365 -7.62 -32.67 16.52
CA LEU A 365 -8.69 -31.77 16.93
C LEU A 365 -8.87 -30.63 15.91
N GLY A 366 -7.77 -30.09 15.39
CA GLY A 366 -7.78 -29.09 14.32
C GLY A 366 -8.43 -29.61 13.04
N VAL A 367 -8.07 -30.81 12.58
CA VAL A 367 -8.68 -31.46 11.40
C VAL A 367 -10.18 -31.69 11.61
N ALA A 368 -10.57 -32.19 12.80
CA ALA A 368 -11.98 -32.39 13.13
C ALA A 368 -12.77 -31.06 13.14
N ALA A 369 -12.18 -29.99 13.69
CA ALA A 369 -12.79 -28.67 13.71
C ALA A 369 -12.88 -28.05 12.30
N SER A 370 -11.85 -28.20 11.45
CA SER A 370 -11.90 -27.78 10.05
C SER A 370 -12.98 -28.54 9.28
N ALA A 371 -13.12 -29.86 9.48
CA ALA A 371 -14.19 -30.65 8.86
C ALA A 371 -15.57 -30.18 9.34
N LEU A 372 -15.72 -29.86 10.63
CA LEU A 372 -16.95 -29.31 11.20
C LEU A 372 -17.30 -27.95 10.57
N LEU A 373 -16.31 -27.08 10.35
CA LEU A 373 -16.50 -25.79 9.70
C LEU A 373 -16.96 -25.96 8.24
N VAL A 374 -16.34 -26.87 7.50
CA VAL A 374 -16.75 -27.20 6.11
C VAL A 374 -18.18 -27.74 6.09
N LEU A 375 -18.55 -28.62 7.02
CA LEU A 375 -19.92 -29.12 7.15
C LEU A 375 -20.92 -28.00 7.47
N ALA A 376 -20.56 -27.06 8.34
CA ALA A 376 -21.40 -25.91 8.69
C ALA A 376 -21.66 -24.98 7.48
N VAL A 377 -20.60 -24.66 6.72
CA VAL A 377 -20.71 -23.84 5.50
C VAL A 377 -21.48 -24.60 4.42
N GLY A 378 -21.16 -25.88 4.20
CA GLY A 378 -21.84 -26.73 3.21
C GLY A 378 -23.33 -26.93 3.51
N TRP A 379 -23.69 -27.13 4.78
CA TRP A 379 -25.10 -27.22 5.18
C TRP A 379 -25.82 -25.88 4.96
N SER A 380 -25.18 -24.76 5.30
CA SER A 380 -25.74 -23.42 5.04
C SER A 380 -25.95 -23.19 3.55
N GLY A 381 -24.95 -23.50 2.72
CA GLY A 381 -25.05 -23.43 1.25
C GLY A 381 -26.17 -24.30 0.70
N TRP A 382 -26.31 -25.54 1.18
CA TRP A 382 -27.40 -26.43 0.78
C TRP A 382 -28.78 -25.86 1.12
N ARG A 383 -28.94 -25.18 2.28
CA ARG A 383 -30.19 -24.51 2.65
C ARG A 383 -30.50 -23.33 1.73
N VAL A 384 -29.50 -22.50 1.41
CA VAL A 384 -29.65 -21.36 0.51
C VAL A 384 -29.98 -21.83 -0.91
N PHE A 385 -29.38 -22.92 -1.37
CA PHE A 385 -29.69 -23.56 -2.65
C PHE A 385 -31.14 -24.08 -2.70
N ARG A 386 -31.57 -24.82 -1.68
CA ARG A 386 -32.94 -25.38 -1.61
C ARG A 386 -34.03 -24.32 -1.38
N THR A 387 -33.70 -23.14 -0.85
CA THR A 387 -34.67 -22.12 -0.46
C THR A 387 -34.78 -21.05 -1.54
N GLU A 388 -35.92 -21.04 -2.25
CA GLU A 388 -36.25 -20.07 -3.32
C GLU A 388 -35.24 -20.04 -4.48
N GLY A 389 -34.36 -21.04 -4.62
CA GLY A 389 -33.28 -21.03 -5.61
C GLY A 389 -32.31 -19.86 -5.42
N THR A 390 -32.18 -19.37 -4.18
CA THR A 390 -31.45 -18.13 -3.90
C THR A 390 -29.99 -18.22 -4.32
N LEU A 391 -29.33 -19.36 -4.08
CA LEU A 391 -27.92 -19.55 -4.45
C LEU A 391 -27.72 -19.48 -5.97
N ASP A 392 -28.63 -20.04 -6.77
CA ASP A 392 -28.54 -19.97 -8.24
C ASP A 392 -28.64 -18.53 -8.73
N GLY A 393 -29.58 -17.75 -8.15
CA GLY A 393 -29.71 -16.33 -8.42
C GLY A 393 -28.44 -15.56 -8.07
N VAL A 394 -27.90 -15.78 -6.87
CA VAL A 394 -26.66 -15.12 -6.41
C VAL A 394 -25.47 -15.48 -7.31
N MET A 395 -25.31 -16.76 -7.67
CA MET A 395 -24.21 -17.22 -8.53
C MET A 395 -24.30 -16.64 -9.93
N LEU A 396 -25.50 -16.59 -10.50
CA LEU A 396 -25.73 -16.04 -11.83
C LEU A 396 -25.52 -14.52 -11.87
N GLU A 397 -25.96 -13.77 -10.85
CA GLU A 397 -25.67 -12.34 -10.74
C GLU A 397 -24.19 -12.07 -10.49
N THR A 398 -23.55 -12.85 -9.63
CA THR A 398 -22.09 -12.76 -9.38
C THR A 398 -21.33 -12.98 -10.68
N ALA A 399 -21.60 -14.08 -11.39
CA ALA A 399 -20.93 -14.38 -12.65
C ALA A 399 -21.13 -13.27 -13.69
N LYS A 400 -22.34 -12.73 -13.83
CA LYS A 400 -22.63 -11.63 -14.77
C LYS A 400 -21.84 -10.37 -14.42
N THR A 401 -21.88 -9.93 -13.15
CA THR A 401 -21.18 -8.72 -12.73
C THR A 401 -19.67 -8.92 -12.85
N THR A 402 -19.14 -10.06 -12.41
CA THR A 402 -17.72 -10.40 -12.51
C THR A 402 -17.25 -10.45 -13.96
N SER A 403 -17.99 -11.11 -14.86
CA SER A 403 -17.66 -11.12 -16.29
C SER A 403 -17.66 -9.73 -16.91
N LEU A 404 -18.61 -8.86 -16.52
CA LEU A 404 -18.61 -7.46 -16.96
C LEU A 404 -17.33 -6.74 -16.53
N VAL A 405 -16.97 -6.82 -15.25
CA VAL A 405 -15.73 -6.20 -14.72
C VAL A 405 -14.51 -6.70 -15.49
N PHE A 406 -14.33 -8.01 -15.63
CA PHE A 406 -13.14 -8.56 -16.29
C PHE A 406 -13.06 -8.24 -17.78
N ILE A 407 -14.18 -8.19 -18.52
CA ILE A 407 -14.14 -7.78 -19.92
C ILE A 407 -13.79 -6.29 -20.05
N ILE A 408 -14.23 -5.44 -19.12
CA ILE A 408 -13.82 -4.02 -19.10
C ILE A 408 -12.32 -3.89 -18.80
N LEU A 409 -11.78 -4.61 -17.81
CA LEU A 409 -10.33 -4.64 -17.52
C LEU A 409 -9.51 -5.01 -18.77
N LEU A 410 -9.97 -6.03 -19.49
CA LEU A 410 -9.38 -6.49 -20.75
C LEU A 410 -9.46 -5.42 -21.84
N GLY A 411 -10.63 -4.81 -22.00
CA GLY A 411 -10.88 -3.74 -22.96
C GLY A 411 -10.01 -2.51 -22.74
N ALA A 412 -9.78 -2.16 -21.47
CA ALA A 412 -8.93 -1.05 -21.10
C ALA A 412 -7.45 -1.34 -21.38
N ALA A 413 -6.95 -2.56 -21.16
CA ALA A 413 -5.58 -2.92 -21.54
C ALA A 413 -5.33 -2.78 -23.07
N MET A 414 -6.31 -3.17 -23.89
CA MET A 414 -6.31 -2.92 -25.34
C MET A 414 -6.27 -1.43 -25.66
N LEU A 415 -7.12 -0.64 -24.99
CA LEU A 415 -7.21 0.80 -25.19
C LEU A 415 -5.91 1.52 -24.79
N THR A 416 -5.33 1.19 -23.64
CA THR A 416 -4.05 1.77 -23.18
C THR A 416 -2.93 1.41 -24.15
N SER A 417 -2.91 0.19 -24.69
CA SER A 417 -1.99 -0.21 -25.75
C SER A 417 -2.15 0.67 -27.00
N ALA A 418 -3.39 0.83 -27.50
CA ALA A 418 -3.66 1.69 -28.66
C ALA A 418 -3.33 3.16 -28.41
N PHE A 419 -3.62 3.67 -27.21
CA PHE A 419 -3.33 5.04 -26.81
C PHE A 419 -1.83 5.31 -26.79
N ARG A 420 -1.04 4.39 -26.23
CA ARG A 420 0.44 4.42 -26.27
C ARG A 420 0.99 4.30 -27.68
N ALA A 421 0.38 3.43 -28.51
CA ALA A 421 0.78 3.22 -29.89
C ALA A 421 0.77 4.50 -30.75
N PHE A 422 -0.11 5.45 -30.42
CA PHE A 422 -0.24 6.74 -31.10
C PHE A 422 0.36 7.92 -30.32
N GLY A 423 1.18 7.67 -29.29
CA GLY A 423 1.84 8.73 -28.50
C GLY A 423 0.92 9.48 -27.55
N GLY A 424 -0.26 8.94 -27.22
CA GLY A 424 -1.23 9.63 -26.36
C GLY A 424 -0.74 9.91 -24.95
N GLU A 425 0.10 9.03 -24.38
CA GLU A 425 0.64 9.22 -23.03
C GLU A 425 1.57 10.43 -22.96
N GLU A 426 2.46 10.58 -23.96
CA GLU A 426 3.37 11.73 -24.03
C GLU A 426 2.60 13.03 -24.26
N LEU A 427 1.56 13.00 -25.12
CA LEU A 427 0.70 14.17 -25.33
C LEU A 427 0.03 14.66 -24.02
N VAL A 428 -0.50 13.73 -23.21
CA VAL A 428 -1.12 14.10 -21.91
C VAL A 428 -0.05 14.59 -20.93
N ARG A 429 1.11 13.95 -20.91
CA ARG A 429 2.25 14.35 -20.07
C ARG A 429 2.74 15.75 -20.41
N GLU A 430 2.97 16.05 -21.68
CA GLU A 430 3.39 17.37 -22.15
C GLU A 430 2.34 18.42 -21.85
N PHE A 431 1.05 18.13 -22.11
CA PHE A 431 -0.03 19.04 -21.78
C PHE A 431 -0.06 19.36 -20.29
N LEU A 432 -0.02 18.34 -19.42
CA LEU A 432 -0.04 18.56 -17.96
C LEU A 432 1.21 19.29 -17.47
N ASN A 433 2.37 19.02 -18.05
CA ASN A 433 3.63 19.69 -17.71
C ASN A 433 3.71 21.14 -18.22
N SER A 434 2.95 21.49 -19.27
CA SER A 434 2.89 22.85 -19.80
C SER A 434 2.05 23.80 -18.94
N LEU A 435 1.24 23.27 -18.03
CA LEU A 435 0.29 24.07 -17.24
C LEU A 435 1.02 24.91 -16.17
N PRO A 436 0.71 26.21 -16.06
CA PRO A 436 1.23 27.03 -14.98
C PRO A 436 0.65 26.60 -13.62
N GLY A 437 1.48 26.59 -12.57
CA GLY A 437 1.07 26.37 -11.18
C GLY A 437 1.42 25.01 -10.56
N GLY A 438 2.30 24.23 -11.20
CA GLY A 438 2.92 23.04 -10.61
C GLY A 438 1.92 21.92 -10.27
N PHE A 439 2.26 21.12 -9.26
CA PHE A 439 1.48 19.96 -8.83
C PHE A 439 -0.01 20.27 -8.63
N TRP A 440 -0.36 21.34 -7.91
CA TRP A 440 -1.75 21.64 -7.56
C TRP A 440 -2.60 21.95 -8.79
N SER A 441 -2.05 22.66 -9.78
CA SER A 441 -2.73 22.87 -11.05
C SER A 441 -2.99 21.56 -11.79
N GLN A 442 -1.97 20.70 -11.89
CA GLN A 442 -2.09 19.38 -12.52
C GLN A 442 -3.13 18.53 -11.79
N PHE A 443 -3.06 18.46 -10.47
CA PHE A 443 -3.97 17.71 -9.62
C PHE A 443 -5.42 18.17 -9.79
N ILE A 444 -5.69 19.48 -9.71
CA ILE A 444 -7.05 20.02 -9.86
C ILE A 444 -7.60 19.74 -11.25
N ILE A 445 -6.80 19.90 -12.30
CA ILE A 445 -7.24 19.64 -13.68
C ILE A 445 -7.51 18.15 -13.89
N VAL A 446 -6.63 17.26 -13.41
CA VAL A 446 -6.86 15.81 -13.46
C VAL A 446 -8.12 15.44 -12.69
N MET A 447 -8.34 16.00 -11.50
CA MET A 447 -9.57 15.76 -10.73
C MET A 447 -10.81 16.29 -11.48
N ALA A 448 -10.74 17.45 -12.12
CA ALA A 448 -11.84 17.97 -12.92
C ALA A 448 -12.14 17.09 -14.14
N VAL A 449 -11.11 16.57 -14.82
CA VAL A 449 -11.27 15.63 -15.94
C VAL A 449 -11.91 14.33 -15.46
N ILE A 450 -11.42 13.72 -14.38
CA ILE A 450 -12.01 12.51 -13.78
C ILE A 450 -13.47 12.78 -13.38
N PHE A 451 -13.74 13.94 -12.80
CA PHE A 451 -15.09 14.35 -12.39
C PHE A 451 -16.05 14.42 -13.59
N ILE A 452 -15.63 15.04 -14.70
CA ILE A 452 -16.46 15.14 -15.92
C ILE A 452 -16.61 13.78 -16.59
N LEU A 453 -15.55 12.98 -16.64
CA LEU A 453 -15.58 11.64 -17.25
C LEU A 453 -16.54 10.71 -16.50
N GLY A 454 -16.63 10.80 -15.18
CA GLY A 454 -17.56 10.00 -14.37
C GLY A 454 -19.04 10.28 -14.62
N PHE A 455 -19.38 11.30 -15.41
CA PHE A 455 -20.75 11.50 -15.90
C PHE A 455 -21.13 10.47 -16.96
N PHE A 456 -20.15 9.95 -17.71
CA PHE A 456 -20.37 9.07 -18.86
C PHE A 456 -19.76 7.68 -18.67
N LEU A 457 -18.71 7.58 -17.87
CA LEU A 457 -17.95 6.36 -17.61
C LEU A 457 -18.23 5.86 -16.20
N ASP A 458 -18.36 4.55 -16.05
CA ASP A 458 -18.40 3.92 -14.73
C ASP A 458 -16.98 3.94 -14.10
N PHE A 459 -16.87 3.65 -12.80
CA PHE A 459 -15.63 3.86 -12.05
C PHE A 459 -14.54 2.89 -12.48
N ILE A 460 -14.94 1.70 -12.97
CA ILE A 460 -14.03 0.65 -13.44
C ILE A 460 -13.28 1.18 -14.66
N GLU A 461 -13.98 1.81 -15.58
CA GLU A 461 -13.43 2.43 -16.78
C GLU A 461 -12.45 3.54 -16.42
N ILE A 462 -12.84 4.42 -15.51
CA ILE A 462 -11.95 5.51 -15.07
C ILE A 462 -10.70 4.94 -14.41
N ALA A 463 -10.87 3.99 -13.50
CA ALA A 463 -9.77 3.37 -12.76
C ALA A 463 -8.77 2.70 -13.71
N VAL A 464 -9.20 2.11 -14.82
CA VAL A 464 -8.32 1.29 -15.67
C VAL A 464 -7.85 2.04 -16.91
N VAL A 465 -8.60 3.05 -17.37
CA VAL A 465 -8.24 3.87 -18.53
C VAL A 465 -7.51 5.14 -18.10
N VAL A 466 -8.09 5.89 -17.15
CA VAL A 466 -7.60 7.25 -16.82
C VAL A 466 -6.46 7.19 -15.81
N VAL A 467 -6.58 6.39 -14.75
CA VAL A 467 -5.59 6.35 -13.66
C VAL A 467 -4.19 5.95 -14.15
N PRO A 468 -4.00 4.92 -14.99
CA PRO A 468 -2.67 4.58 -15.48
C PRO A 468 -2.01 5.68 -16.33
N ILE A 469 -2.80 6.60 -16.88
CA ILE A 469 -2.29 7.73 -17.67
C ILE A 469 -1.89 8.87 -16.74
N VAL A 470 -2.76 9.24 -15.80
CA VAL A 470 -2.58 10.46 -14.98
C VAL A 470 -1.81 10.23 -13.69
N ALA A 471 -1.93 9.05 -13.07
CA ALA A 471 -1.32 8.77 -11.77
C ALA A 471 0.20 8.72 -11.81
N PRO A 472 0.87 8.09 -12.81
CA PRO A 472 2.34 8.12 -12.87
C PRO A 472 2.89 9.54 -12.93
N ILE A 473 2.20 10.45 -13.63
CA ILE A 473 2.59 11.85 -13.78
C ILE A 473 2.50 12.57 -12.42
N LEU A 474 1.38 12.42 -11.72
CA LEU A 474 1.17 13.05 -10.41
C LEU A 474 2.07 12.47 -9.31
N LEU A 475 2.33 11.16 -9.34
CA LEU A 475 3.19 10.48 -8.37
C LEU A 475 4.68 10.74 -8.62
N ALA A 476 5.07 10.97 -9.88
CA ALA A 476 6.45 11.28 -10.22
C ALA A 476 6.88 12.65 -9.69
N ASP A 477 5.96 13.61 -9.56
CA ASP A 477 6.26 14.99 -9.13
C ASP A 477 6.91 15.02 -7.71
N PRO A 478 8.20 15.41 -7.61
CA PRO A 478 8.92 15.47 -6.35
C PRO A 478 8.47 16.60 -5.41
N SER A 479 7.79 17.63 -5.92
CA SER A 479 7.41 18.82 -5.15
C SER A 479 6.31 18.53 -4.12
N ALA A 480 5.32 17.71 -4.51
CA ALA A 480 4.24 17.32 -3.62
C ALA A 480 4.47 15.99 -2.93
N ASN A 481 5.25 15.08 -3.54
CA ASN A 481 5.62 13.77 -3.00
C ASN A 481 4.46 13.02 -2.32
N ILE A 482 3.33 12.94 -3.02
CA ILE A 482 2.11 12.34 -2.50
C ILE A 482 2.23 10.82 -2.42
N THR A 483 1.49 10.20 -1.49
CA THR A 483 1.36 8.74 -1.44
C THR A 483 0.33 8.25 -2.46
N ALA A 484 0.52 7.03 -2.97
CA ALA A 484 -0.47 6.37 -3.83
C ALA A 484 -1.79 6.12 -3.09
N VAL A 485 -1.74 5.81 -1.79
CA VAL A 485 -2.93 5.65 -0.94
C VAL A 485 -3.74 6.95 -0.92
N TRP A 486 -3.10 8.09 -0.70
CA TRP A 486 -3.78 9.39 -0.70
C TRP A 486 -4.40 9.70 -2.06
N LEU A 487 -3.67 9.52 -3.15
CA LEU A 487 -4.18 9.75 -4.51
C LEU A 487 -5.39 8.86 -4.81
N GLY A 488 -5.33 7.58 -4.44
CA GLY A 488 -6.44 6.63 -4.64
C GLY A 488 -7.69 7.00 -3.87
N VAL A 489 -7.56 7.44 -2.61
CA VAL A 489 -8.70 7.93 -1.83
C VAL A 489 -9.31 9.17 -2.47
N MET A 490 -8.47 10.12 -2.92
CA MET A 490 -8.95 11.34 -3.59
C MET A 490 -9.68 11.03 -4.89
N ILE A 491 -9.15 10.12 -5.71
CA ILE A 491 -9.82 9.64 -6.94
C ILE A 491 -11.16 8.98 -6.57
N GLY A 492 -11.19 8.12 -5.55
CA GLY A 492 -12.41 7.45 -5.09
C GLY A 492 -13.51 8.42 -4.64
N LEU A 493 -13.15 9.42 -3.82
CA LEU A 493 -14.07 10.48 -3.37
C LEU A 493 -14.59 11.32 -4.55
N ASN A 494 -13.72 11.61 -5.52
CA ASN A 494 -14.08 12.39 -6.70
C ASN A 494 -15.04 11.63 -7.63
N ILE A 495 -14.74 10.36 -7.94
CA ILE A 495 -15.62 9.48 -8.72
C ILE A 495 -16.99 9.37 -8.03
N GLN A 496 -17.02 9.23 -6.71
CA GLN A 496 -18.25 9.18 -5.94
C GLN A 496 -19.12 10.42 -6.11
N THR A 497 -18.48 11.59 -6.17
CA THR A 497 -19.17 12.87 -6.37
C THR A 497 -19.70 12.99 -7.79
N SER A 498 -18.92 12.54 -8.77
CA SER A 498 -19.33 12.52 -10.18
C SER A 498 -20.60 11.67 -10.39
N PHE A 499 -20.69 10.52 -9.73
CA PHE A 499 -21.83 9.59 -9.82
C PHE A 499 -23.15 10.17 -9.29
N LEU A 500 -23.10 11.23 -8.48
CA LEU A 500 -24.27 11.95 -7.98
C LEU A 500 -24.64 13.19 -8.81
N THR A 501 -23.76 13.66 -9.70
CA THR A 501 -23.89 14.99 -10.29
C THR A 501 -24.87 15.01 -11.49
N PRO A 502 -25.94 15.82 -11.47
CA PRO A 502 -26.83 15.98 -12.61
C PRO A 502 -26.13 16.62 -13.82
N PRO A 503 -26.58 16.35 -15.06
CA PRO A 503 -27.78 15.60 -15.44
C PRO A 503 -27.55 14.09 -15.63
N PHE A 504 -26.32 13.60 -15.49
CA PHE A 504 -25.93 12.24 -15.90
C PHE A 504 -25.58 11.27 -14.78
N GLY A 505 -25.53 11.70 -13.51
CA GLY A 505 -25.11 10.84 -12.39
C GLY A 505 -25.80 9.48 -12.37
N PHE A 506 -25.02 8.40 -12.52
CA PHE A 506 -25.51 7.01 -12.62
C PHE A 506 -26.45 6.63 -11.46
N ALA A 507 -26.11 7.05 -10.24
CA ALA A 507 -26.94 6.79 -9.07
C ALA A 507 -28.36 7.41 -9.22
N LEU A 508 -28.46 8.59 -9.84
CA LEU A 508 -29.75 9.25 -10.10
C LEU A 508 -30.58 8.46 -11.12
N PHE A 509 -29.95 7.93 -12.18
CA PHE A 509 -30.63 7.12 -13.18
C PHE A 509 -31.11 5.78 -12.62
N TYR A 510 -30.27 5.12 -11.82
CA TYR A 510 -30.64 3.89 -11.12
C TYR A 510 -31.81 4.12 -10.17
N LEU A 511 -31.77 5.20 -9.39
CA LEU A 511 -32.88 5.58 -8.53
C LEU A 511 -34.14 5.92 -9.33
N ARG A 512 -34.00 6.63 -10.45
CA ARG A 512 -35.12 6.97 -11.32
C ARG A 512 -35.79 5.72 -11.91
N GLY A 513 -35.02 4.67 -12.20
CA GLY A 513 -35.53 3.39 -12.69
C GLY A 513 -36.50 2.70 -11.73
N VAL A 514 -36.36 2.93 -10.42
CA VAL A 514 -37.22 2.32 -9.37
C VAL A 514 -38.18 3.30 -8.71
N ALA A 515 -37.96 4.61 -8.85
CA ALA A 515 -38.79 5.63 -8.21
C ALA A 515 -40.21 5.70 -8.81
N PRO A 516 -41.25 5.87 -7.96
CA PRO A 516 -42.63 5.99 -8.44
C PRO A 516 -42.82 7.27 -9.25
N LYS A 517 -43.81 7.27 -10.16
CA LYS A 517 -44.12 8.41 -11.06
C LYS A 517 -44.44 9.72 -10.32
N THR A 518 -44.78 9.65 -9.04
CA THR A 518 -45.04 10.82 -8.17
C THR A 518 -43.79 11.64 -7.90
N VAL A 519 -42.60 11.02 -7.96
CA VAL A 519 -41.31 11.68 -7.74
C VAL A 519 -40.76 12.15 -9.08
N LYS A 520 -40.64 13.47 -9.25
CA LYS A 520 -40.12 14.07 -10.49
C LYS A 520 -38.59 14.04 -10.50
N THR A 521 -37.97 13.87 -11.68
CA THR A 521 -36.50 13.92 -11.85
C THR A 521 -35.89 15.20 -11.27
N MET A 522 -36.53 16.35 -11.46
CA MET A 522 -36.07 17.63 -10.88
C MET A 522 -36.02 17.63 -9.35
N GLN A 523 -36.86 16.85 -8.68
CA GLN A 523 -36.81 16.71 -7.22
C GLN A 523 -35.59 15.90 -6.78
N MET A 524 -35.21 14.89 -7.56
CA MET A 524 -33.98 14.11 -7.35
C MET A 524 -32.75 15.01 -7.51
N TYR A 525 -32.70 15.78 -8.61
CA TYR A 525 -31.60 16.70 -8.89
C TYR A 525 -31.45 17.75 -7.80
N LYS A 526 -32.56 18.36 -7.37
CA LYS A 526 -32.53 19.31 -6.25
C LYS A 526 -32.08 18.66 -4.93
N GLY A 527 -32.39 17.38 -4.75
CA GLY A 527 -32.07 16.62 -3.54
C GLY A 527 -30.58 16.36 -3.37
N VAL A 528 -29.89 15.99 -4.46
CA VAL A 528 -28.47 15.62 -4.41
C VAL A 528 -27.52 16.81 -4.32
N ILE A 529 -27.93 18.02 -4.72
CA ILE A 529 -27.06 19.21 -4.68
C ILE A 529 -26.43 19.42 -3.29
N ALA A 530 -27.22 19.24 -2.22
CA ALA A 530 -26.68 19.37 -0.87
C ALA A 530 -25.60 18.33 -0.57
N PHE A 531 -25.81 17.07 -0.97
CA PHE A 531 -24.85 15.99 -0.76
C PHE A 531 -23.59 16.16 -1.62
N ILE A 532 -23.72 16.67 -2.84
CA ILE A 532 -22.57 17.01 -3.70
C ILE A 532 -21.71 18.09 -3.02
N ILE A 533 -22.33 19.15 -2.49
CA ILE A 533 -21.60 20.19 -1.75
C ILE A 533 -20.87 19.59 -0.54
N LEU A 534 -21.52 18.71 0.22
CA LEU A 534 -20.89 18.02 1.35
C LEU A 534 -19.72 17.14 0.93
N GLN A 535 -19.81 16.46 -0.23
CA GLN A 535 -18.70 15.67 -0.77
C GLN A 535 -17.54 16.54 -1.24
N LEU A 536 -17.81 17.67 -1.90
CA LEU A 536 -16.76 18.62 -2.30
C LEU A 536 -16.06 19.21 -1.07
N ILE A 537 -16.80 19.49 0.00
CA ILE A 537 -16.22 19.90 1.29
C ILE A 537 -15.34 18.78 1.86
N ALA A 538 -15.84 17.53 1.88
CA ALA A 538 -15.07 16.39 2.37
C ALA A 538 -13.81 16.14 1.54
N LEU A 539 -13.89 16.27 0.21
CA LEU A 539 -12.76 16.18 -0.71
C LEU A 539 -11.72 17.27 -0.42
N GLY A 540 -12.16 18.52 -0.19
CA GLY A 540 -11.27 19.60 0.22
C GLY A 540 -10.58 19.33 1.55
N VAL A 541 -11.33 18.85 2.56
CA VAL A 541 -10.78 18.51 3.89
C VAL A 541 -9.74 17.39 3.79
N VAL A 542 -10.06 16.29 3.11
CA VAL A 542 -9.12 15.16 2.92
C VAL A 542 -7.91 15.59 2.09
N GLY A 543 -8.12 16.49 1.12
CA GLY A 543 -7.06 17.06 0.31
C GLY A 543 -6.07 17.92 1.10
N SER A 544 -6.55 18.70 2.06
CA SER A 544 -5.71 19.56 2.90
C SER A 544 -5.04 18.83 4.08
N TYR A 545 -5.62 17.71 4.53
CA TYR A 545 -5.13 16.94 5.68
C TYR A 545 -4.78 15.50 5.28
N PRO A 546 -3.61 15.25 4.65
CA PRO A 546 -3.21 13.91 4.21
C PRO A 546 -3.12 12.89 5.36
N GLN A 547 -2.98 13.35 6.60
CA GLN A 547 -2.99 12.50 7.79
C GLN A 547 -4.31 11.73 7.96
N LEU A 548 -5.43 12.26 7.45
CA LEU A 548 -6.71 11.53 7.46
C LEU A 548 -6.66 10.24 6.66
N VAL A 549 -5.76 10.16 5.67
CA VAL A 549 -5.57 8.98 4.83
C VAL A 549 -4.35 8.17 5.24
N ASN A 550 -3.20 8.81 5.47
CA ASN A 550 -1.93 8.09 5.65
C ASN A 550 -1.70 7.58 7.08
N TYR A 551 -2.33 8.19 8.10
CA TYR A 551 -2.04 7.85 9.50
C TYR A 551 -2.45 6.43 9.89
N LEU A 552 -3.66 6.01 9.51
CA LEU A 552 -4.15 4.70 9.90
C LEU A 552 -3.35 3.56 9.23
N PRO A 553 -3.05 3.61 7.91
CA PRO A 553 -2.11 2.68 7.27
C PRO A 553 -0.74 2.63 7.96
N ASN A 554 -0.09 3.78 8.17
CA ASN A 554 1.24 3.84 8.79
C ASN A 554 1.23 3.27 10.21
N ARG A 555 0.19 3.59 10.99
CA ARG A 555 0.03 3.10 12.37
C ARG A 555 -0.10 1.57 12.42
N VAL A 556 -0.86 0.99 11.51
CA VAL A 556 -1.02 -0.47 11.46
C VAL A 556 0.29 -1.12 11.02
N SER A 557 0.94 -0.58 9.99
CA SER A 557 2.22 -1.09 9.48
C SER A 557 3.32 -1.08 10.55
N PHE A 558 3.53 0.05 11.23
CA PHE A 558 4.60 0.20 12.22
C PHE A 558 4.32 -0.48 13.57
N LEU A 559 3.07 -0.86 13.87
CA LEU A 559 2.73 -1.66 15.06
C LEU A 559 2.63 -3.16 14.77
N SER A 560 2.77 -3.58 13.52
CA SER A 560 2.68 -4.99 13.13
C SER A 560 3.98 -5.74 13.49
N ASP A 561 3.88 -7.06 13.60
CA ASP A 561 5.06 -7.91 13.82
C ASP A 561 6.03 -7.90 12.62
N ASN A 562 5.53 -7.49 11.45
CA ASN A 562 6.31 -7.33 10.22
C ASN A 562 6.72 -5.86 9.98
N ALA A 563 6.76 -5.03 11.02
CA ALA A 563 7.12 -3.63 10.89
C ALA A 563 8.55 -3.49 10.31
N PRO A 564 8.78 -2.47 9.45
CA PRO A 564 10.12 -2.21 8.94
C PRO A 564 11.08 -1.90 10.10
N PRO A 565 12.33 -2.40 10.05
CA PRO A 565 13.30 -2.16 11.11
C PRO A 565 13.63 -0.65 11.19
N PRO A 566 13.94 -0.12 12.39
CA PRO A 566 14.34 1.28 12.60
C PRO A 566 15.48 1.75 11.70
N ARG A 567 16.38 0.85 11.28
CA ARG A 567 17.48 1.12 10.34
C ARG A 567 17.03 1.42 8.90
N ASN A 568 15.74 1.24 8.57
CA ASN A 568 15.21 1.52 7.24
C ASN A 568 15.47 2.99 6.82
N PRO A 569 16.06 3.24 5.63
CA PRO A 569 16.35 4.61 5.16
C PRO A 569 15.14 5.54 5.16
N LYS A 570 13.94 5.04 4.84
CA LYS A 570 12.71 5.85 4.78
C LYS A 570 12.24 6.36 6.14
N LEU A 571 12.67 5.75 7.23
CA LEU A 571 12.29 6.14 8.59
C LEU A 571 13.26 7.13 9.23
N GLN A 572 14.47 7.27 8.68
CA GLN A 572 15.57 7.95 9.36
C GLN A 572 15.26 9.40 9.73
N TYR A 573 14.62 10.14 8.83
CA TYR A 573 14.21 11.51 9.13
C TYR A 573 13.34 11.60 10.38
N CYS A 574 12.27 10.81 10.45
CA CYS A 574 11.34 10.84 11.58
C CYS A 574 11.98 10.29 12.86
N LEU A 575 12.87 9.31 12.72
CA LEU A 575 13.60 8.74 13.83
C LEU A 575 14.61 9.74 14.41
N GLU A 576 15.30 10.49 13.55
CA GLU A 576 16.20 11.58 13.94
C GLU A 576 15.44 12.70 14.68
N GLU A 577 14.28 13.11 14.17
CA GLU A 577 13.36 14.05 14.85
C GLU A 577 12.95 13.54 16.24
N TYR A 578 12.53 12.27 16.36
CA TYR A 578 12.18 11.66 17.64
C TYR A 578 13.34 11.68 18.63
N VAL A 579 14.56 11.35 18.18
CA VAL A 579 15.75 11.38 19.03
C VAL A 579 16.11 12.81 19.42
N GLY A 580 15.98 13.78 18.50
CA GLY A 580 16.16 15.19 18.78
C GLY A 580 15.24 15.69 19.90
N GLU A 581 13.95 15.35 19.84
CA GLU A 581 12.99 15.66 20.90
C GLU A 581 13.39 15.03 22.24
N LYS A 582 13.90 13.79 22.24
CA LYS A 582 14.37 13.10 23.45
C LYS A 582 15.65 13.68 24.02
N PHE A 583 16.59 14.10 23.18
CA PHE A 583 17.78 14.82 23.64
C PHE A 583 17.40 16.17 24.26
N ALA A 584 16.41 16.87 23.69
CA ALA A 584 15.92 18.12 24.27
C ALA A 584 15.25 17.92 25.65
N SER A 585 14.59 16.78 25.90
CA SER A 585 13.95 16.49 27.20
C SER A 585 14.89 15.90 28.24
N ASP A 586 15.80 15.00 27.84
CA ASP A 586 16.51 14.08 28.75
C ASP A 586 18.05 14.08 28.59
N SER A 587 18.65 15.08 27.93
CA SER A 587 20.10 15.16 27.68
C SER A 587 20.96 14.89 28.91
N GLY A 588 20.63 15.50 30.06
CA GLY A 588 21.40 15.35 31.29
C GLY A 588 21.45 13.92 31.83
N GLN A 589 20.42 13.10 31.58
CA GLN A 589 20.42 11.69 31.97
C GLN A 589 21.34 10.87 31.05
N ILE A 590 21.27 11.13 29.74
CA ILE A 590 22.06 10.41 28.73
C ILE A 590 23.55 10.73 28.90
N GLU A 591 23.89 12.00 29.09
CA GLU A 591 25.26 12.43 29.39
C GLU A 591 25.80 11.81 30.67
N ALA A 592 24.97 11.69 31.72
CA ALA A 592 25.38 11.05 32.97
C ALA A 592 25.67 9.55 32.77
N VAL A 593 24.86 8.84 32.00
CA VAL A 593 25.07 7.42 31.67
C VAL A 593 26.37 7.24 30.88
N ILE A 594 26.62 8.10 29.87
CA ILE A 594 27.86 8.07 29.08
C ILE A 594 29.08 8.40 29.97
N ALA A 595 28.97 9.40 30.84
CA ALA A 595 30.06 9.78 31.74
C ALA A 595 30.40 8.67 32.74
N GLN A 596 29.38 7.94 33.23
CA GLN A 596 29.59 6.76 34.07
C GLN A 596 30.32 5.65 33.32
N ALA A 597 29.94 5.39 32.06
CA ALA A 597 30.57 4.36 31.23
C ALA A 597 32.04 4.67 30.90
N LYS A 598 32.38 5.95 30.64
CA LYS A 598 33.77 6.40 30.45
C LYS A 598 34.67 6.19 31.68
N GLY A 599 34.08 6.02 32.86
CA GLY A 599 34.81 5.78 34.11
C GLY A 599 35.02 4.30 34.44
N LEU A 600 34.62 3.38 33.56
CA LEU A 600 34.77 1.94 33.78
C LEU A 600 36.22 1.50 33.65
N ASP A 601 36.63 0.54 34.48
CA ASP A 601 37.94 -0.09 34.39
C ASP A 601 37.90 -1.22 33.36
N LEU A 602 38.49 -0.95 32.18
CA LEU A 602 38.51 -1.88 31.05
C LEU A 602 39.75 -2.79 31.02
N SER A 603 40.63 -2.70 32.02
CA SER A 603 41.89 -3.46 32.06
C SER A 603 41.72 -4.99 32.07
N ALA A 604 40.51 -5.47 32.37
CA ALA A 604 40.15 -6.88 32.37
C ALA A 604 39.82 -7.44 30.97
N LEU A 605 39.65 -6.58 29.96
CA LEU A 605 39.33 -6.98 28.58
C LEU A 605 40.60 -7.03 27.70
N PRO A 606 40.56 -7.76 26.56
CA PRO A 606 41.58 -7.64 25.52
C PRO A 606 41.77 -6.19 25.04
N GLU A 607 42.98 -5.84 24.62
CA GLU A 607 43.35 -4.47 24.21
C GLU A 607 42.43 -3.92 23.11
N ASP A 608 42.14 -4.77 22.12
CA ASP A 608 41.26 -4.53 20.99
C ASP A 608 39.81 -4.27 21.42
N MET A 609 39.24 -5.09 22.32
CA MET A 609 37.89 -4.86 22.86
C MET A 609 37.82 -3.61 23.76
N ALA A 610 38.88 -3.33 24.50
CA ALA A 610 38.95 -2.14 25.34
C ALA A 610 39.01 -0.85 24.49
N GLU A 611 39.81 -0.86 23.41
CA GLU A 611 39.88 0.26 22.45
C GLU A 611 38.52 0.51 21.78
N ASP A 612 37.84 -0.56 21.34
CA ASP A 612 36.49 -0.46 20.74
C ASP A 612 35.45 0.13 21.71
N LEU A 613 35.50 -0.24 23.00
CA LEU A 613 34.63 0.33 24.03
C LEU A 613 34.95 1.79 24.33
N GLU A 614 36.23 2.17 24.40
CA GLU A 614 36.64 3.56 24.58
C GLU A 614 36.17 4.43 23.41
N GLU A 615 36.31 3.94 22.17
CA GLU A 615 35.78 4.60 20.98
C GLU A 615 34.25 4.73 21.06
N ALA A 616 33.53 3.67 21.43
CA ALA A 616 32.08 3.69 21.57
C ALA A 616 31.59 4.71 22.61
N PHE A 617 32.22 4.75 23.79
CA PHE A 617 31.87 5.73 24.82
C PHE A 617 32.21 7.16 24.41
N ALA A 618 33.24 7.37 23.58
CA ALA A 618 33.56 8.66 22.97
C ALA A 618 32.59 9.04 21.84
N ALA A 619 32.05 8.07 21.11
CA ALA A 619 31.13 8.26 20.01
C ALA A 619 29.75 8.78 20.46
N GLY A 620 29.31 8.47 21.69
CA GLY A 620 28.02 8.94 22.23
C GLY A 620 27.85 10.47 22.22
N PRO A 621 28.73 11.25 22.87
CA PRO A 621 28.67 12.72 22.83
C PRO A 621 28.89 13.28 21.42
N ALA A 622 29.76 12.64 20.62
CA ALA A 622 29.97 13.02 19.23
C ALA A 622 28.69 12.85 18.40
N ALA A 623 27.91 11.79 18.63
CA ALA A 623 26.63 11.58 17.98
C ALA A 623 25.63 12.69 18.35
N MET A 624 25.52 13.05 19.63
CA MET A 624 24.64 14.14 20.07
C MET A 624 25.00 15.47 19.38
N GLN A 625 26.29 15.81 19.34
CA GLN A 625 26.78 17.00 18.64
C GLN A 625 26.49 16.93 17.13
N ASN A 626 26.79 15.80 16.48
CA ASN A 626 26.55 15.63 15.04
C ASN A 626 25.05 15.74 14.69
N LEU A 627 24.14 15.35 15.59
CA LEU A 627 22.69 15.50 15.37
C LEU A 627 22.26 16.97 15.48
N GLU A 628 22.80 17.71 16.45
CA GLU A 628 22.57 19.16 16.57
C GLU A 628 23.12 19.91 15.34
N GLU A 629 24.33 19.55 14.89
CA GLU A 629 24.92 20.07 13.65
C GLU A 629 24.07 19.71 12.42
N ALA A 630 23.45 18.53 12.39
CA ALA A 630 22.57 18.13 11.30
C ALA A 630 21.29 18.97 11.25
N PHE A 631 20.65 19.26 12.39
CA PHE A 631 19.49 20.15 12.43
C PHE A 631 19.84 21.59 12.09
N ALA A 632 20.98 22.09 12.56
CA ALA A 632 21.47 23.42 12.19
C ALA A 632 21.79 23.52 10.68
N ALA A 633 22.33 22.45 10.09
CA ALA A 633 22.57 22.37 8.65
C ALA A 633 21.27 22.27 7.85
N GLU A 634 20.25 21.56 8.34
CA GLU A 634 18.91 21.50 7.75
C GLU A 634 18.26 22.90 7.72
N GLU A 635 18.31 23.63 8.84
CA GLU A 635 17.78 25.01 8.91
C GLU A 635 18.50 25.93 7.90
N ALA A 636 19.82 25.82 7.78
CA ALA A 636 20.59 26.59 6.79
C ALA A 636 20.23 26.23 5.33
N VAL A 637 19.93 24.95 5.05
CA VAL A 637 19.45 24.50 3.74
C VAL A 637 18.05 25.07 3.45
N ASP A 638 17.16 25.06 4.44
CA ASP A 638 15.80 25.57 4.29
C ASP A 638 15.76 27.08 4.05
N GLU A 639 16.57 27.85 4.78
CA GLU A 639 16.74 29.29 4.53
C GLU A 639 17.28 29.58 3.13
N ALA A 640 18.32 28.84 2.70
CA ALA A 640 18.89 28.98 1.36
C ALA A 640 17.91 28.53 0.25
N ALA A 641 17.02 27.59 0.55
CA ALA A 641 16.06 27.05 -0.39
C ALA A 641 15.05 28.11 -0.88
N GLU A 642 14.71 29.11 -0.07
CA GLU A 642 13.78 30.19 -0.48
C GLU A 642 14.29 30.96 -1.70
N VAL A 643 15.59 31.24 -1.76
CA VAL A 643 16.23 31.96 -2.87
C VAL A 643 16.61 31.01 -4.02
N TYR A 644 17.01 29.79 -3.68
CA TYR A 644 17.44 28.79 -4.65
C TYR A 644 16.29 28.24 -5.49
N ARG A 645 15.14 27.91 -4.88
CA ARG A 645 14.00 27.25 -5.55
C ARG A 645 13.50 28.00 -6.80
N PRO A 646 13.22 29.33 -6.77
CA PRO A 646 12.72 30.03 -7.94
C PRO A 646 13.72 30.02 -9.10
N LYS A 647 15.01 30.17 -8.82
CA LYS A 647 16.08 30.13 -9.84
C LYS A 647 16.22 28.73 -10.43
N ARG A 648 16.23 27.70 -9.57
CA ARG A 648 16.27 26.29 -9.99
C ARG A 648 15.11 25.95 -10.92
N ILE A 649 13.89 26.36 -10.61
CA ILE A 649 12.71 26.08 -11.45
C ILE A 649 12.89 26.64 -12.86
N ILE A 650 13.44 27.85 -13.00
CA ILE A 650 13.69 28.47 -14.30
C ILE A 650 14.78 27.70 -15.05
N VAL A 651 15.93 27.43 -14.41
CA VAL A 651 17.05 26.74 -15.05
C VAL A 651 16.69 25.31 -15.43
N ARG A 652 16.03 24.55 -14.54
CA ARG A 652 15.57 23.18 -14.83
C ARG A 652 14.57 23.14 -15.98
N LYS A 653 13.76 24.19 -16.15
CA LYS A 653 12.87 24.32 -17.31
C LYS A 653 13.69 24.51 -18.59
N LEU A 654 14.65 25.43 -18.59
CA LEU A 654 15.56 25.65 -19.73
C LEU A 654 16.34 24.37 -20.09
N GLU A 655 16.93 23.69 -19.10
CA GLU A 655 17.64 22.41 -19.31
C GLU A 655 16.73 21.29 -19.83
N LYS A 656 15.44 21.29 -19.45
CA LYS A 656 14.47 20.36 -20.01
C LYS A 656 14.19 20.68 -21.48
N ASP A 657 14.01 21.95 -21.80
CA ASP A 657 13.73 22.41 -23.16
C ASP A 657 14.96 22.18 -24.07
N ILE A 658 16.18 22.42 -23.57
CA ILE A 658 17.45 22.09 -24.23
C ILE A 658 17.54 20.59 -24.54
N ARG A 659 17.35 19.73 -23.54
CA ARG A 659 17.41 18.27 -23.75
C ARG A 659 16.39 17.78 -24.78
N LYS A 660 15.18 18.34 -24.77
CA LYS A 660 14.16 18.01 -25.76
C LYS A 660 14.62 18.38 -27.17
N ALA A 661 15.16 19.58 -27.35
CA ALA A 661 15.71 20.01 -28.64
C ALA A 661 16.92 19.16 -29.09
N GLU A 662 17.80 18.76 -28.16
CA GLU A 662 18.92 17.86 -28.42
C GLU A 662 18.47 16.45 -28.84
N GLU A 663 17.49 15.87 -28.13
CA GLU A 663 16.91 14.57 -28.47
C GLU A 663 16.25 14.59 -29.85
N GLU A 664 15.46 15.63 -30.17
CA GLU A 664 14.86 15.79 -31.49
C GLU A 664 15.92 15.97 -32.59
N ALA A 665 16.98 16.75 -32.32
CA ALA A 665 18.10 16.93 -33.25
C ALA A 665 18.86 15.61 -33.49
N GLU A 666 18.98 14.78 -32.47
CA GLU A 666 19.61 13.47 -32.53
C GLU A 666 18.75 12.45 -33.27
N GLU A 667 17.44 12.44 -33.08
CA GLU A 667 16.51 11.62 -33.88
C GLU A 667 16.55 11.99 -35.36
N LEU A 668 16.63 13.29 -35.68
CA LEU A 668 16.84 13.77 -37.04
C LEU A 668 18.20 13.30 -37.59
N ARG A 669 19.26 13.33 -36.78
CA ARG A 669 20.60 12.80 -37.15
C ARG A 669 20.54 11.30 -37.48
N VAL A 670 19.87 10.51 -36.64
CA VAL A 670 19.67 9.07 -36.87
C VAL A 670 18.86 8.83 -38.13
N THR A 671 17.81 9.61 -38.36
CA THR A 671 16.97 9.54 -39.56
C THR A 671 17.77 9.89 -40.82
N LEU A 672 18.59 10.93 -40.77
CA LEU A 672 19.53 11.33 -41.84
C LEU A 672 20.52 10.21 -42.18
N ASN A 673 21.06 9.53 -41.16
CA ASN A 673 21.99 8.41 -41.36
C ASN A 673 21.33 7.16 -41.96
N ARG A 674 20.01 6.98 -41.76
CA ARG A 674 19.24 5.83 -42.26
C ARG A 674 18.60 6.05 -43.63
N LEU A 675 18.69 7.26 -44.19
CA LEU A 675 18.17 7.56 -45.52
C LEU A 675 19.01 6.86 -46.62
N ASN A 676 18.35 6.03 -47.43
CA ASN A 676 18.98 5.35 -48.58
C ASN A 676 19.50 6.38 -49.61
N GLU A 677 20.53 6.01 -50.38
CA GLU A 677 21.11 6.84 -51.46
C GLU A 677 20.09 7.30 -52.52
N ASN A 678 18.96 6.60 -52.66
CA ASN A 678 17.87 6.94 -53.58
C ASN A 678 16.83 7.92 -53.02
N ALA A 679 16.99 8.41 -51.80
CA ALA A 679 16.07 9.40 -51.22
C ALA A 679 16.25 10.77 -51.90
N SER A 680 15.16 11.53 -52.06
CA SER A 680 15.19 12.84 -52.73
C SER A 680 16.06 13.83 -51.97
N GLN A 681 17.01 14.48 -52.67
CA GLN A 681 17.93 15.47 -52.11
C GLN A 681 17.22 16.59 -51.32
N ASP A 682 16.06 17.05 -51.81
CA ASP A 682 15.19 18.02 -51.14
C ASP A 682 14.67 17.55 -49.75
N ARG A 683 14.47 16.24 -49.55
CA ARG A 683 14.07 15.71 -48.24
C ARG A 683 15.23 15.74 -47.25
N ARG A 684 16.44 15.48 -47.73
CA ARG A 684 17.66 15.51 -46.93
C ARG A 684 17.97 16.93 -46.47
N GLU A 685 17.92 17.90 -47.39
CA GLU A 685 18.13 19.32 -47.10
C GLU A 685 17.11 19.87 -46.09
N ARG A 686 15.84 19.47 -46.17
CA ARG A 686 14.82 19.86 -45.17
C ARG A 686 15.11 19.32 -43.76
N LEU A 687 15.50 18.06 -43.66
CA LEU A 687 15.82 17.44 -42.38
C LEU A 687 17.11 18.01 -41.77
N GLU A 688 18.10 18.32 -42.60
CA GLU A 688 19.32 19.03 -42.19
C GLU A 688 19.00 20.44 -41.68
N ALA A 689 18.17 21.21 -42.40
CA ALA A 689 17.74 22.54 -41.96
C ALA A 689 16.93 22.50 -40.65
N GLN A 690 16.07 21.50 -40.45
CA GLN A 690 15.34 21.31 -39.18
C GLN A 690 16.31 21.02 -38.03
N ARG A 691 17.30 20.15 -38.25
CA ARG A 691 18.32 19.85 -37.25
C ARG A 691 19.17 21.08 -36.91
N GLU A 692 19.57 21.88 -37.91
CA GLU A 692 20.31 23.13 -37.65
C GLU A 692 19.47 24.15 -36.88
N ALA A 693 18.17 24.25 -37.17
CA ALA A 693 17.26 25.12 -36.42
C ALA A 693 17.17 24.72 -34.94
N LEU A 694 17.04 23.41 -34.66
CA LEU A 694 17.03 22.91 -33.28
C LEU A 694 18.36 23.15 -32.54
N LEU A 695 19.49 22.98 -33.22
CA LEU A 695 20.80 23.28 -32.62
C LEU A 695 20.97 24.79 -32.33
N ALA A 696 20.44 25.66 -33.18
CA ALA A 696 20.42 27.11 -32.92
C ALA A 696 19.48 27.47 -31.76
N GLU A 697 18.37 26.74 -31.60
CA GLU A 697 17.47 26.89 -30.45
C GLU A 697 18.15 26.45 -29.15
N VAL A 698 18.92 25.36 -29.16
CA VAL A 698 19.75 24.94 -28.02
C VAL A 698 20.71 26.04 -27.60
N GLU A 699 21.49 26.59 -28.54
CA GLU A 699 22.44 27.69 -28.26
C GLU A 699 21.71 28.93 -27.70
N HIS A 700 20.51 29.23 -28.20
CA HIS A 700 19.70 30.32 -27.67
C HIS A 700 19.23 30.05 -26.22
N LEU A 701 18.71 28.86 -25.93
CA LEU A 701 18.24 28.48 -24.60
C LEU A 701 19.38 28.44 -23.57
N GLU A 702 20.57 27.98 -23.97
CA GLU A 702 21.78 28.04 -23.14
C GLU A 702 22.13 29.48 -22.74
N SER A 703 21.96 30.43 -23.67
CA SER A 703 22.20 31.85 -23.39
C SER A 703 21.19 32.51 -22.45
N GLU A 704 20.01 31.89 -22.25
CA GLU A 704 19.00 32.36 -21.28
C GLU A 704 19.27 31.88 -19.85
N ILE A 705 20.20 30.93 -19.66
CA ILE A 705 20.60 30.47 -18.32
C ILE A 705 21.32 31.63 -17.61
N PRO A 706 20.87 32.07 -16.42
CA PRO A 706 21.51 33.18 -15.73
C PRO A 706 22.96 32.87 -15.35
N ASP A 707 23.90 33.79 -15.64
CA ASP A 707 25.32 33.66 -15.24
C ASP A 707 25.52 33.44 -13.72
N THR A 708 24.53 33.86 -12.91
CA THR A 708 24.54 33.65 -11.45
C THR A 708 24.14 32.24 -11.01
N TRP A 709 23.75 31.34 -11.92
CA TRP A 709 23.28 30.00 -11.59
C TRP A 709 24.38 29.13 -10.99
N GLU A 710 25.52 29.00 -11.67
CA GLU A 710 26.60 28.11 -11.25
C GLU A 710 27.08 28.40 -9.81
N PRO A 711 27.38 29.66 -9.43
CA PRO A 711 27.81 29.97 -8.07
C PRO A 711 26.74 29.66 -7.02
N ILE A 712 25.47 29.93 -7.34
CA ILE A 712 24.33 29.69 -6.44
C ILE A 712 24.08 28.18 -6.27
N HIS A 713 24.18 27.42 -7.35
CA HIS A 713 24.05 25.97 -7.32
C HIS A 713 25.18 25.32 -6.51
N GLU A 714 26.42 25.75 -6.71
CA GLU A 714 27.57 25.27 -5.92
C GLU A 714 27.45 25.62 -4.44
N GLU A 715 27.00 26.82 -4.09
CA GLU A 715 26.78 27.22 -2.71
C GLU A 715 25.70 26.37 -2.04
N PHE A 716 24.57 26.18 -2.71
CA PHE A 716 23.49 25.33 -2.22
C PHE A 716 23.92 23.86 -2.09
N ALA A 717 24.67 23.33 -3.07
CA ALA A 717 25.20 21.97 -3.05
C ALA A 717 26.17 21.73 -1.87
N LYS A 718 26.94 22.75 -1.47
CA LYS A 718 27.80 22.66 -0.27
C LYS A 718 26.97 22.54 1.00
N LEU A 719 25.87 23.28 1.11
CA LEU A 719 24.97 23.21 2.27
C LEU A 719 24.30 21.83 2.37
N THR A 720 23.72 21.32 1.29
CA THR A 720 23.10 19.98 1.29
C THR A 720 24.11 18.87 1.53
N THR A 721 25.33 18.96 0.99
CA THR A 721 26.41 18.01 1.28
C THR A 721 26.82 18.07 2.75
N SER A 722 26.80 19.26 3.36
CA SER A 722 27.13 19.43 4.78
C SER A 722 26.06 18.80 5.68
N GLU A 723 24.78 18.98 5.36
CA GLU A 723 23.65 18.34 6.05
C GLU A 723 23.74 16.81 5.95
N GLN A 724 23.93 16.28 4.74
CA GLN A 724 24.07 14.84 4.52
C GLN A 724 25.27 14.26 5.29
N ARG A 725 26.40 14.97 5.30
CA ARG A 725 27.59 14.56 6.04
C ARG A 725 27.33 14.56 7.55
N ALA A 726 26.66 15.57 8.09
CA ALA A 726 26.30 15.65 9.50
C ALA A 726 25.38 14.50 9.90
N ARG A 727 24.31 14.25 9.13
CA ARG A 727 23.41 13.10 9.35
C ARG A 727 24.14 11.75 9.27
N MET A 728 25.01 11.56 8.28
CA MET A 728 25.80 10.33 8.17
C MET A 728 26.79 10.16 9.34
N SER A 729 27.38 11.26 9.80
CA SER A 729 28.30 11.26 10.95
C SER A 729 27.57 10.96 12.26
N TYR A 730 26.37 11.51 12.45
CA TYR A 730 25.46 11.15 13.54
C TYR A 730 25.16 9.66 13.51
N ARG A 731 24.65 9.15 12.37
CA ARG A 731 24.26 7.74 12.22
C ARG A 731 25.40 6.80 12.54
N ARG A 732 26.60 7.06 12.00
CA ARG A 732 27.79 6.26 12.28
C ARG A 732 28.15 6.30 13.76
N SER A 733 28.19 7.49 14.36
CA SER A 733 28.58 7.65 15.77
C SER A 733 27.55 7.02 16.72
N ALA A 734 26.26 7.11 16.40
CA ALA A 734 25.18 6.48 17.16
C ALA A 734 25.25 4.95 17.06
N ASP A 735 25.46 4.42 15.85
CA ASP A 735 25.64 2.98 15.62
C ASP A 735 26.91 2.48 16.37
N THR A 736 28.05 3.18 16.29
CA THR A 736 29.29 2.85 17.02
C THR A 736 29.10 2.90 18.54
N ALA A 737 28.37 3.89 19.07
CA ALA A 737 28.10 3.99 20.50
C ALA A 737 27.26 2.81 21.04
N TRP A 738 26.52 2.12 20.17
CA TRP A 738 25.68 0.97 20.54
C TRP A 738 26.35 -0.38 20.25
N ASP A 739 26.83 -0.57 19.03
CA ASP A 739 27.17 -1.89 18.48
C ASP A 739 28.33 -2.55 19.26
N ALA A 740 29.41 -1.81 19.54
CA ALA A 740 30.57 -2.37 20.26
C ALA A 740 30.25 -2.76 21.72
N PRO A 741 29.60 -1.91 22.55
CA PRO A 741 29.18 -2.31 23.90
C PRO A 741 28.16 -3.45 23.89
N ALA A 742 27.28 -3.51 22.88
CA ALA A 742 26.32 -4.61 22.73
C ALA A 742 27.01 -5.95 22.39
N GLU A 743 28.03 -5.94 21.52
CA GLU A 743 28.81 -7.13 21.15
C GLU A 743 29.64 -7.66 22.35
N VAL A 744 30.29 -6.77 23.10
CA VAL A 744 31.02 -7.15 24.32
C VAL A 744 30.05 -7.70 25.37
N LEU A 745 28.89 -7.05 25.56
CA LEU A 745 27.90 -7.53 26.50
C LEU A 745 27.36 -8.92 26.11
N ALA A 746 27.02 -9.13 24.83
CA ALA A 746 26.58 -10.43 24.32
C ALA A 746 27.63 -11.52 24.55
N THR A 747 28.90 -11.20 24.28
CA THR A 747 30.04 -12.08 24.54
C THR A 747 30.12 -12.47 26.03
N LEU A 748 29.93 -11.50 26.94
CA LEU A 748 29.99 -11.76 28.39
C LEU A 748 28.77 -12.51 28.93
N HIS A 749 27.58 -12.34 28.35
CA HIS A 749 26.40 -13.15 28.72
C HIS A 749 26.61 -14.63 28.39
N ASP A 750 27.32 -14.92 27.30
CA ASP A 750 27.61 -16.27 26.84
C ASP A 750 28.79 -16.93 27.58
N ASN A 751 29.33 -16.29 28.62
CA ASN A 751 30.43 -16.85 29.42
C ASN A 751 30.09 -18.24 29.99
N ASP A 752 28.89 -18.46 30.53
CA ASP A 752 28.52 -19.77 31.07
C ASP A 752 28.45 -20.85 29.97
N ALA A 753 27.95 -20.51 28.79
CA ALA A 753 27.90 -21.40 27.63
C ALA A 753 29.31 -21.73 27.12
N TYR A 754 30.20 -20.73 27.09
CA TYR A 754 31.60 -20.89 26.74
C TYR A 754 32.32 -21.85 27.70
N MET A 755 32.17 -21.65 29.02
CA MET A 755 32.80 -22.49 30.03
C MET A 755 32.28 -23.93 30.02
N ALA A 756 31.02 -24.16 29.63
CA ALA A 756 30.44 -25.50 29.53
C ALA A 756 31.12 -26.39 28.48
N LEU A 757 31.78 -25.79 27.47
CA LEU A 757 32.48 -26.52 26.40
C LEU A 757 33.89 -26.99 26.79
N GLU A 758 34.41 -26.61 27.96
CA GLU A 758 35.76 -26.97 28.42
C GLU A 758 36.01 -28.48 28.41
N GLY A 759 35.04 -29.24 28.95
CA GLY A 759 35.16 -30.69 29.06
C GLY A 759 35.25 -31.37 27.70
N GLU A 760 34.41 -30.95 26.76
CA GLU A 760 34.38 -31.50 25.41
C GLU A 760 35.61 -31.13 24.59
N LEU A 761 36.08 -29.88 24.75
CA LEU A 761 37.32 -29.44 24.14
C LEU A 761 38.51 -30.25 24.68
N ALA A 762 38.59 -30.51 25.99
CA ALA A 762 39.66 -31.29 26.59
C ALA A 762 39.66 -32.78 26.19
N GLU A 763 38.49 -33.39 26.02
CA GLU A 763 38.36 -34.78 25.58
C GLU A 763 38.76 -34.99 24.11
N MET A 764 38.70 -33.93 23.28
CA MET A 764 39.00 -33.99 21.85
C MET A 764 40.46 -34.39 21.53
N ARG A 765 41.41 -34.11 22.43
CA ARG A 765 42.83 -34.52 22.26
C ARG A 765 42.95 -36.03 22.05
N GLY A 766 42.32 -36.80 22.94
CA GLY A 766 42.40 -38.27 22.91
C GLY A 766 41.75 -38.86 21.66
N PHE A 767 40.77 -38.16 21.10
CA PHE A 767 40.14 -38.51 19.83
C PHE A 767 41.08 -38.27 18.65
N ILE A 768 41.63 -37.06 18.50
CA ILE A 768 42.55 -36.69 17.40
C ILE A 768 43.80 -37.59 17.39
N GLU A 769 44.33 -37.95 18.57
CA GLU A 769 45.46 -38.87 18.72
C GLU A 769 45.16 -40.31 18.26
N GLN A 770 43.89 -40.72 18.14
CA GLN A 770 43.48 -42.06 17.72
C GLN A 770 42.97 -42.12 16.26
N VAL A 771 42.87 -40.99 15.57
CA VAL A 771 42.40 -40.93 14.17
C VAL A 771 43.41 -41.57 13.21
N GLU A 772 42.91 -42.45 12.35
CA GLU A 772 43.63 -43.01 11.19
C GLU A 772 43.11 -42.39 9.88
N GLN A 773 43.97 -42.40 8.85
CA GLN A 773 43.69 -41.81 7.53
C GLN A 773 42.49 -42.52 6.87
N GLY A 774 41.43 -41.77 6.53
CA GLY A 774 40.22 -42.29 5.87
C GLY A 774 38.99 -42.48 6.77
N SER A 775 38.98 -41.88 7.97
CA SER A 775 37.82 -41.91 8.89
C SER A 775 36.92 -40.68 8.69
N GLU A 776 35.81 -40.81 7.95
CA GLU A 776 34.77 -39.75 7.85
C GLU A 776 34.28 -39.28 9.24
N ALA A 777 34.20 -40.19 10.22
CA ALA A 777 33.78 -39.88 11.58
C ALA A 777 34.70 -38.89 12.32
N ALA A 778 35.96 -38.73 11.89
CA ALA A 778 36.90 -37.81 12.52
C ALA A 778 36.62 -36.35 12.17
N GLU A 779 36.32 -36.10 10.88
CA GLU A 779 35.94 -34.77 10.42
C GLU A 779 34.61 -34.33 11.05
N ASP A 780 33.62 -35.21 11.09
CA ASP A 780 32.28 -34.91 11.62
C ASP A 780 32.29 -34.62 13.13
N THR A 781 33.15 -35.29 13.90
CA THR A 781 33.23 -35.09 15.36
C THR A 781 33.86 -33.73 15.71
N VAL A 782 34.95 -33.35 15.02
CA VAL A 782 35.55 -32.01 15.19
C VAL A 782 34.60 -30.94 14.67
N LYS A 783 33.86 -31.23 13.59
CA LYS A 783 32.82 -30.34 13.07
C LYS A 783 31.69 -30.10 14.07
N ALA A 784 31.23 -31.13 14.79
CA ALA A 784 30.20 -30.97 15.80
C ALA A 784 30.64 -30.04 16.94
N LEU A 785 31.91 -30.12 17.37
CA LEU A 785 32.46 -29.20 18.36
C LEU A 785 32.67 -27.79 17.77
N GLU A 786 33.15 -27.67 16.53
CA GLU A 786 33.24 -26.40 15.79
C GLU A 786 31.87 -25.71 15.71
N ASP A 787 30.82 -26.46 15.38
CA ASP A 787 29.44 -25.97 15.26
C ASP A 787 28.93 -25.48 16.63
N ARG A 788 29.26 -26.16 17.74
CA ARG A 788 28.90 -25.68 19.09
C ARG A 788 29.63 -24.41 19.51
N PHE A 789 30.93 -24.30 19.21
CA PHE A 789 31.64 -23.03 19.41
C PHE A 789 31.17 -21.93 18.44
N SER A 790 30.48 -22.28 17.35
CA SER A 790 29.87 -21.30 16.45
C SER A 790 28.58 -20.68 16.97
N GLU A 791 27.94 -21.33 17.95
CA GLU A 791 26.74 -20.84 18.64
C GLU A 791 27.06 -19.91 19.81
N VAL A 792 28.34 -19.80 20.21
CA VAL A 792 28.79 -18.98 21.36
C VAL A 792 29.40 -17.67 20.87
N GLU A 793 28.88 -16.55 21.34
CA GLU A 793 29.37 -15.22 20.95
C GLU A 793 30.81 -14.96 21.41
N GLY A 794 31.61 -14.37 20.52
CA GLY A 794 33.05 -14.09 20.75
C GLY A 794 33.98 -15.31 20.72
N ALA A 795 33.50 -16.52 20.36
CA ALA A 795 34.32 -17.74 20.29
C ALA A 795 35.00 -17.98 18.91
N ARG A 796 35.09 -16.93 18.08
CA ARG A 796 35.54 -17.03 16.68
C ARG A 796 36.95 -17.61 16.53
N ASP A 797 37.89 -17.27 17.40
CA ASP A 797 39.28 -17.70 17.28
C ASP A 797 39.44 -19.19 17.59
N VAL A 798 38.78 -19.67 18.65
CA VAL A 798 38.71 -21.10 18.98
C VAL A 798 38.04 -21.88 17.85
N ARG A 799 36.91 -21.39 17.34
CA ARG A 799 36.23 -21.98 16.17
C ARG A 799 37.14 -22.02 14.94
N SER A 800 37.86 -20.94 14.66
CA SER A 800 38.76 -20.84 13.51
C SER A 800 39.88 -21.87 13.59
N ALA A 801 40.51 -22.03 14.76
CA ALA A 801 41.53 -23.03 15.03
C ALA A 801 40.98 -24.46 14.89
N LEU A 802 39.80 -24.75 15.46
CA LEU A 802 39.11 -26.04 15.30
C LEU A 802 38.76 -26.33 13.83
N GLY A 803 38.32 -25.32 13.08
CA GLY A 803 38.02 -25.46 11.65
C GLY A 803 39.25 -25.74 10.79
N LYS A 804 40.43 -25.24 11.17
CA LYS A 804 41.71 -25.60 10.53
C LYS A 804 42.11 -27.04 10.88
N ALA A 805 42.04 -27.42 12.16
CA ALA A 805 42.30 -28.79 12.59
C ALA A 805 41.38 -29.79 11.86
N ARG A 806 40.08 -29.47 11.73
CA ARG A 806 39.11 -30.26 10.94
C ARG A 806 39.56 -30.47 9.49
N ARG A 807 39.99 -29.41 8.79
CA ARG A 807 40.43 -29.50 7.38
C ARG A 807 41.64 -30.41 7.21
N LEU A 808 42.54 -30.42 8.19
CA LEU A 808 43.74 -31.26 8.23
C LEU A 808 43.43 -32.72 8.61
N LEU A 809 42.22 -33.02 9.09
CA LEU A 809 41.74 -34.39 9.33
C LEU A 809 40.89 -34.94 8.17
N SER A 810 40.68 -34.16 7.12
CA SER A 810 39.91 -34.59 5.94
C SER A 810 40.68 -35.60 5.07
N GLU A 811 39.97 -36.47 4.35
CA GLU A 811 40.56 -37.51 3.50
C GLU A 811 41.57 -36.96 2.46
N ARG A 812 41.35 -35.72 1.98
CA ARG A 812 42.14 -35.11 0.90
C ARG A 812 43.46 -34.50 1.36
N ARG A 813 43.57 -34.13 2.64
CA ARG A 813 44.67 -33.29 3.15
C ARG A 813 45.16 -33.73 4.52
N PHE A 814 45.00 -35.03 4.81
CA PHE A 814 45.25 -35.62 6.12
C PHE A 814 46.69 -35.37 6.61
N ASP A 815 46.82 -34.53 7.64
CA ASP A 815 48.06 -34.29 8.39
C ASP A 815 47.72 -34.20 9.89
N LYS A 816 48.05 -35.28 10.61
CA LYS A 816 47.71 -35.44 12.02
C LYS A 816 48.58 -34.58 12.94
N GLU A 817 49.85 -34.38 12.59
CA GLU A 817 50.77 -33.58 13.41
C GLU A 817 50.37 -32.10 13.32
N GLU A 818 50.10 -31.61 12.11
CA GLU A 818 49.62 -30.24 11.89
C GLU A 818 48.20 -30.03 12.47
N ALA A 819 47.33 -31.05 12.44
CA ALA A 819 46.00 -30.97 13.08
C ALA A 819 46.08 -30.89 14.61
N LEU A 820 47.03 -31.59 15.24
CA LEU A 820 47.26 -31.50 16.68
C LEU A 820 47.84 -30.14 17.08
N GLU A 821 48.72 -29.56 16.26
CA GLU A 821 49.25 -28.20 16.47
C GLU A 821 48.12 -27.15 16.44
N GLU A 822 47.24 -27.20 15.44
CA GLU A 822 46.09 -26.27 15.38
C GLU A 822 45.05 -26.51 16.49
N TYR A 823 44.92 -27.73 16.99
CA TYR A 823 44.11 -28.02 18.18
C TYR A 823 44.75 -27.49 19.47
N GLU A 824 46.08 -27.58 19.62
CA GLU A 824 46.79 -26.96 20.75
C GLU A 824 46.67 -25.43 20.70
N ASN A 825 46.68 -24.82 19.51
CA ASN A 825 46.33 -23.41 19.33
C ASN A 825 44.91 -23.12 19.83
N ALA A 826 43.92 -23.97 19.49
CA ALA A 826 42.55 -23.80 19.97
C ALA A 826 42.44 -23.85 21.51
N LEU A 827 43.20 -24.74 22.17
CA LEU A 827 43.28 -24.81 23.63
C LEU A 827 43.93 -23.56 24.25
N GLN A 828 44.97 -23.02 23.61
CA GLN A 828 45.63 -21.80 24.05
C GLN A 828 44.69 -20.59 23.94
N GLU A 829 43.99 -20.44 22.80
CA GLU A 829 42.98 -19.40 22.61
C GLU A 829 41.84 -19.55 23.63
N TYR A 830 41.38 -20.78 23.89
CA TYR A 830 40.35 -21.05 24.89
C TYR A 830 40.77 -20.63 26.29
N ALA A 831 41.98 -21.01 26.72
CA ALA A 831 42.50 -20.63 28.03
C ALA A 831 42.71 -19.12 28.17
N GLY A 832 43.18 -18.46 27.10
CA GLY A 832 43.31 -17.01 27.03
C GLY A 832 41.96 -16.31 27.18
N GLN A 833 40.95 -16.77 26.44
CA GLN A 833 39.59 -16.22 26.51
C GLN A 833 38.92 -16.45 27.87
N LYS A 834 39.06 -17.66 28.42
CA LYS A 834 38.53 -18.00 29.74
C LYS A 834 39.05 -17.05 30.83
N ALA A 835 40.35 -16.74 30.82
CA ALA A 835 40.97 -15.90 31.85
C ALA A 835 40.39 -14.46 31.86
N TRP A 836 40.27 -13.82 30.70
CA TRP A 836 39.75 -12.46 30.65
C TRP A 836 38.22 -12.41 30.83
N ARG A 837 37.47 -13.40 30.33
CA ARG A 837 36.02 -13.51 30.50
C ARG A 837 35.62 -13.60 31.97
N GLU A 838 36.35 -14.36 32.78
CA GLU A 838 36.13 -14.45 34.23
C GLU A 838 36.42 -13.11 34.94
N SER A 839 37.49 -12.41 34.58
CA SER A 839 37.81 -11.11 35.18
C SER A 839 36.86 -9.99 34.75
N ALA A 840 36.33 -10.05 33.53
CA ALA A 840 35.45 -9.03 32.96
C ALA A 840 33.97 -9.20 33.35
N ALA A 841 33.59 -10.30 34.00
CA ALA A 841 32.20 -10.55 34.41
C ALA A 841 31.59 -9.44 35.28
N GLY A 842 32.41 -8.70 36.04
CA GLY A 842 31.98 -7.55 36.83
C GLY A 842 31.52 -6.33 36.02
N LEU A 843 31.82 -6.27 34.71
CA LEU A 843 31.42 -5.18 33.82
C LEU A 843 29.98 -5.30 33.32
N VAL A 844 29.39 -6.50 33.36
CA VAL A 844 28.05 -6.80 32.81
C VAL A 844 26.99 -5.80 33.30
N PRO A 845 26.79 -5.55 34.61
CA PRO A 845 25.74 -4.65 35.08
C PRO A 845 25.93 -3.19 34.63
N SER A 846 27.19 -2.78 34.43
CA SER A 846 27.52 -1.43 33.99
C SER A 846 27.28 -1.24 32.50
N LEU A 847 27.61 -2.25 31.68
CA LEU A 847 27.33 -2.26 30.24
C LEU A 847 25.82 -2.38 29.98
N GLU A 848 25.09 -3.19 30.76
CA GLU A 848 23.62 -3.24 30.73
C GLU A 848 23.02 -1.86 31.03
N ALA A 849 23.46 -1.20 32.11
CA ALA A 849 22.97 0.12 32.47
C ALA A 849 23.28 1.19 31.40
N TYR A 850 24.45 1.09 30.75
CA TYR A 850 24.81 1.96 29.64
C TYR A 850 23.88 1.76 28.45
N LEU A 851 23.76 0.53 27.96
CA LEU A 851 22.91 0.20 26.81
C LEU A 851 21.45 0.53 27.09
N ASP A 852 20.89 0.15 28.24
CA ASP A 852 19.50 0.49 28.59
C ASP A 852 19.27 2.01 28.63
N GLY A 853 20.27 2.79 29.08
CA GLY A 853 20.20 4.25 29.11
C GLY A 853 20.21 4.91 27.73
N ILE A 854 20.91 4.33 26.74
CA ILE A 854 21.00 4.89 25.38
C ILE A 854 20.07 4.20 24.37
N ARG A 855 19.43 3.09 24.75
CA ARG A 855 18.58 2.26 23.88
C ARG A 855 17.51 3.05 23.15
N GLY A 856 16.82 3.93 23.87
CA GLY A 856 15.73 4.74 23.33
C GLY A 856 16.17 5.89 22.40
N THR A 857 17.47 6.20 22.37
CA THR A 857 18.05 7.35 21.66
C THR A 857 19.14 6.92 20.69
N LEU A 858 20.40 6.83 21.12
CA LEU A 858 21.53 6.45 20.25
C LEU A 858 21.41 5.02 19.72
N GLY A 859 20.89 4.10 20.54
CA GLY A 859 20.68 2.70 20.18
C GLY A 859 19.42 2.42 19.36
N ILE A 860 18.59 3.41 19.06
CA ILE A 860 17.26 3.19 18.47
C ILE A 860 17.33 2.50 17.09
N ARG A 861 18.38 2.78 16.31
CA ARG A 861 18.57 2.26 14.95
C ARG A 861 18.95 0.78 14.91
N SER A 862 19.68 0.32 15.92
CA SER A 862 20.14 -1.07 16.05
C SER A 862 19.12 -1.99 16.72
N GLN A 863 17.92 -1.50 17.04
CA GLN A 863 16.84 -2.35 17.55
C GLN A 863 16.18 -3.15 16.43
N ASP A 864 15.75 -4.38 16.72
CA ASP A 864 15.00 -5.20 15.76
C ASP A 864 13.61 -4.61 15.43
N ARG A 865 12.99 -3.95 16.41
CA ARG A 865 11.63 -3.43 16.31
C ARG A 865 11.47 -2.10 17.04
N LEU A 866 10.56 -1.28 16.54
CA LEU A 866 10.13 -0.06 17.21
C LEU A 866 9.31 -0.41 18.46
N SER A 867 9.56 0.29 19.57
CA SER A 867 8.63 0.29 20.69
C SER A 867 7.29 0.91 20.27
N ARG A 868 6.22 0.62 21.02
CA ARG A 868 4.88 1.17 20.71
C ARG A 868 4.85 2.70 20.67
N GLU A 869 5.63 3.37 21.52
CA GLU A 869 5.75 4.83 21.52
C GLU A 869 6.41 5.33 20.23
N GLN A 870 7.57 4.77 19.89
CA GLN A 870 8.32 5.11 18.68
C GLN A 870 7.49 4.85 17.42
N ALA A 871 6.81 3.71 17.34
CA ALA A 871 5.95 3.35 16.21
C ALA A 871 4.80 4.35 16.00
N LEU A 872 4.17 4.83 17.09
CA LEU A 872 3.10 5.83 17.01
C LEU A 872 3.62 7.20 16.54
N TYR A 873 4.82 7.59 16.97
CA TYR A 873 5.49 8.80 16.49
C TYR A 873 5.85 8.68 15.00
N MET A 874 6.47 7.56 14.60
CA MET A 874 6.79 7.28 13.21
C MET A 874 5.54 7.33 12.33
N ALA A 875 4.41 6.83 12.83
CA ALA A 875 3.15 6.84 12.11
C ALA A 875 2.65 8.27 11.86
N SER A 876 2.67 9.15 12.86
CA SER A 876 2.26 10.55 12.68
C SER A 876 3.22 11.31 11.77
N CYS A 877 4.53 11.16 11.99
CA CYS A 877 5.56 11.88 11.27
C CYS A 877 5.58 11.52 9.77
N ASN A 878 5.43 10.24 9.43
CA ASN A 878 5.37 9.78 8.02
C ASN A 878 4.01 9.98 7.33
N SER A 879 3.02 10.57 8.01
CA SER A 879 1.70 10.80 7.43
C SER A 879 1.59 12.09 6.63
N VAL A 880 2.61 12.94 6.70
CA VAL A 880 2.67 14.24 6.04
C VAL A 880 3.49 14.12 4.76
N HIS A 881 3.03 14.74 3.68
CA HIS A 881 3.80 14.83 2.45
C HIS A 881 4.91 15.87 2.60
N ARG A 882 6.12 15.55 2.12
CA ARG A 882 7.30 16.43 2.19
C ARG A 882 7.84 16.71 0.79
N ASP A 883 8.14 17.97 0.52
CA ASP A 883 8.74 18.38 -0.74
C ASP A 883 10.20 17.90 -0.82
N ILE A 884 10.48 17.03 -1.77
CA ILE A 884 11.83 16.48 -2.03
C ILE A 884 12.44 17.03 -3.32
N SER A 885 11.80 18.03 -3.94
CA SER A 885 12.18 18.56 -5.24
C SER A 885 13.56 19.20 -5.29
N LEU A 886 14.19 19.50 -4.15
CA LEU A 886 15.58 19.98 -4.11
C LEU A 886 16.59 18.92 -4.55
N ASN A 887 16.21 17.64 -4.54
CA ASN A 887 17.05 16.50 -4.94
C ASN A 887 16.83 16.08 -6.42
N PHE A 888 16.03 16.85 -7.16
CA PHE A 888 15.66 16.65 -8.56
C PHE A 888 15.76 17.98 -9.31
#